data_AF-C3K0F0-F1
#
_entry.id   AF-C3K0F0-F1
#
_cell.length_a   1.000
_cell.length_b   1.000
_cell.length_c   1.000
_cell.angle_alpha   90.00
_cell.angle_beta   90.00
_cell.angle_gamma   90.00
#
_symmetry.space_group_name_H-M   'P 1'
#
loop_
_entity.id
_entity.type
_entity.pdbx_description
1 polymer ?
#
loop_
_entity_poly.entity_id
_entity_poly.type
_entity_poly.pdbx_seq_one_letter_code
_entity_poly.pdbx_strand_id
1 'polypeptide(L)'
;MGVSAMAKPKAPEKNADPVVAASSRAPEPKGAAPMRLPATANQLLQPKVSEATANNTLPPMKVTAGTDLTITAAIASGVEIKVYWAIRGREAKPVFTALAQGTGSAGVQVPIPAWVIGFCIGHTLTIWYETADDSSVRLDLFVEVIDPSEMPAPTFLDLTFADGSRWLDMKTFPGNARVELCAWPFVAAGQRLWVEAVGNEHLSPYRFNWILEDHVVTAQQAHSGFCFLLDIVRAWLAANEDWSSVTIHSAVTYDGVPGTAPEDPSISHIPANAHPLRRATANLRLGEPELILRAPTVREATYVDGQGYLINPANAVDGLHVVVEYDGMRPGDVVCLTFEGTPGAGSPTVPCVEVQQGQTSLEFHLPPSAASHNFGERVTASYTVQRGKTWPSPPFQAQVLNPVDLTDVTVEEATDGKLCLNNFLDNATAIVPKWDYIALGQLCWMWIVGKLEDGSPFLWSVLDAEPVCPEWLAGGVSTALDRQSLEKLADCLVFDIHFAVNFRGKPNQADAIAFRSSSLQLVQADLQLEAPSVREAVGRELTVWNGRDGVTVRVQYPRMSPHHTLTVCWKQAGVCLPLPSQPGNLEPGYVDFPIPREAVIHGIGKTVSISFSVVSRCKQQTSPALELDISVPVPMRLPTPVVPQATPPAVQDGILDMAAFSGDADIIVYSQEHERAWWFALAGQSVWLKCTGTKKDGTPHTFYAVQGRLLTAQEASNGLKALMSRAELDLLKHDTGISFTCLVAPDGNELESNAIVFPTLRVIIRKPLECKTEDFESLPLGRFGEGNSVQTPLMKITFEAGSGVAGIVTYGNDQFYSGKHFVMCENEGEQNPPQLHRIDFPHALESIRFAWSWKQAPATVTFYNQAGGVITKLDYDDDWRGGFWVKHVTEPGTAIAWMTILVRDYSFIDNFEMCYRV
;
A
#
# COMPACT_ATOMS: atom_id res chain seq x y z
N MET A 1 -1.97 61.07 68.44
CA MET A 1 -1.19 62.27 68.82
C MET A 1 -1.85 63.44 68.13
N GLY A 2 -2.52 64.31 68.86
CA GLY A 2 -1.90 65.57 69.30
C GLY A 2 -2.39 66.69 68.37
N VAL A 3 -3.52 67.34 68.63
CA VAL A 3 -3.69 68.48 69.56
C VAL A 3 -3.40 69.83 68.89
N SER A 4 -4.39 70.74 69.01
CA SER A 4 -4.25 72.21 69.11
C SER A 4 -3.81 72.99 67.87
N ALA A 5 -4.13 74.27 67.72
CA ALA A 5 -5.03 75.20 68.40
C ALA A 5 -4.96 76.54 67.63
N MET A 6 -5.98 77.38 67.83
CA MET A 6 -5.97 78.85 68.09
C MET A 6 -5.00 79.73 67.26
N ALA A 7 -5.37 80.92 66.78
CA ALA A 7 -6.04 81.99 67.50
C ALA A 7 -6.47 83.13 66.56
N LYS A 8 -7.41 83.93 67.07
CA LYS A 8 -7.88 85.27 66.63
C LYS A 8 -6.74 86.32 66.53
N PRO A 9 -6.96 87.50 65.92
CA PRO A 9 -7.61 88.67 66.56
C PRO A 9 -8.64 89.33 65.61
N LYS A 10 -9.65 90.17 65.94
CA LYS A 10 -10.07 91.13 66.99
C LYS A 10 -10.41 92.47 66.28
N ALA A 11 -11.61 92.98 66.60
CA ALA A 11 -12.33 94.22 66.23
C ALA A 11 -11.51 95.54 66.32
N PRO A 12 -12.02 96.77 65.98
CA PRO A 12 -13.18 97.48 66.62
C PRO A 12 -14.10 98.29 65.64
N GLU A 13 -15.40 98.52 65.89
CA GLU A 13 -16.09 99.53 66.75
C GLU A 13 -16.11 100.96 66.13
N LYS A 14 -17.24 101.66 65.87
CA LYS A 14 -18.10 102.39 66.84
C LYS A 14 -19.29 103.16 66.20
N ASN A 15 -20.41 103.23 66.97
CA ASN A 15 -21.30 104.39 67.26
C ASN A 15 -22.21 105.00 66.16
N ALA A 16 -23.42 105.53 66.41
CA ALA A 16 -24.30 105.63 67.59
C ALA A 16 -25.71 106.13 67.16
N ASP A 17 -26.70 105.79 68.00
CA ASP A 17 -28.04 106.39 68.26
C ASP A 17 -28.13 107.93 68.21
N PRO A 18 -29.31 108.61 68.08
CA PRO A 18 -30.46 108.54 69.04
C PRO A 18 -31.91 108.74 68.51
N VAL A 19 -32.94 108.18 69.18
CA VAL A 19 -33.93 108.75 70.16
C VAL A 19 -34.75 109.95 69.61
N VAL A 20 -36.10 110.01 69.66
CA VAL A 20 -36.95 110.43 70.81
C VAL A 20 -38.46 110.23 70.54
N ALA A 21 -39.15 109.55 71.48
CA ALA A 21 -40.43 109.80 72.20
C ALA A 21 -41.75 110.18 71.44
N ALA A 22 -42.97 109.98 71.96
CA ALA A 22 -43.42 109.87 73.35
C ALA A 22 -44.89 109.39 73.52
N SER A 23 -45.17 108.76 74.67
CA SER A 23 -46.24 109.12 75.64
C SER A 23 -47.67 108.59 75.40
N SER A 24 -48.46 108.08 76.36
CA SER A 24 -48.55 108.21 77.83
C SER A 24 -49.31 106.97 78.37
N ARG A 25 -48.83 106.22 79.38
CA ARG A 25 -48.88 106.36 80.86
C ARG A 25 -50.26 106.14 81.51
N ALA A 26 -50.38 105.02 82.22
CA ALA A 26 -51.48 104.63 83.11
C ALA A 26 -51.31 105.21 84.54
N PRO A 27 -52.37 105.15 85.38
CA PRO A 27 -52.17 104.84 86.80
C PRO A 27 -53.22 103.87 87.43
N GLU A 28 -52.69 102.93 88.22
CA GLU A 28 -53.08 102.32 89.52
C GLU A 28 -54.55 102.12 90.03
N PRO A 29 -54.77 101.20 91.02
CA PRO A 29 -55.99 100.39 91.17
C PRO A 29 -56.89 100.69 92.39
N LYS A 30 -58.03 99.96 92.45
CA LYS A 30 -58.90 99.55 93.60
C LYS A 30 -60.33 100.15 93.65
N GLY A 31 -61.31 99.26 93.81
CA GLY A 31 -62.41 99.46 94.78
C GLY A 31 -63.87 99.36 94.29
N ALA A 32 -64.51 98.22 94.65
CA ALA A 32 -65.92 98.03 95.03
C ALA A 32 -67.09 98.15 94.01
N ALA A 33 -67.94 97.11 94.06
CA ALA A 33 -69.17 96.82 93.30
C ALA A 33 -70.40 97.65 93.79
N PRO A 34 -71.68 97.38 93.43
CA PRO A 34 -72.30 96.46 92.43
C PRO A 34 -73.51 97.05 91.63
N MET A 35 -73.95 96.44 90.51
CA MET A 35 -75.39 96.22 90.22
C MET A 35 -75.67 95.30 89.01
N ARG A 36 -76.41 94.22 89.31
CA ARG A 36 -77.21 93.24 88.53
C ARG A 36 -77.35 93.33 86.99
N LEU A 37 -76.93 92.21 86.34
CA LEU A 37 -77.67 91.24 85.48
C LEU A 37 -78.76 91.76 84.49
N PRO A 38 -78.80 91.25 83.24
CA PRO A 38 -79.19 89.84 83.03
C PRO A 38 -78.34 89.01 82.06
N ALA A 39 -78.53 87.70 82.21
CA ALA A 39 -77.96 86.56 81.50
C ALA A 39 -78.24 86.54 79.99
N THR A 40 -77.32 85.94 79.21
CA THR A 40 -77.61 84.77 78.33
C THR A 40 -76.35 84.19 77.69
N ALA A 41 -76.31 82.84 77.59
CA ALA A 41 -75.39 81.95 76.88
C ALA A 41 -73.92 81.86 77.37
N ASN A 42 -73.67 80.95 78.33
CA ASN A 42 -72.34 80.41 78.58
C ASN A 42 -71.99 79.52 77.37
N GLN A 43 -71.16 80.00 76.45
CA GLN A 43 -70.51 79.19 75.43
C GLN A 43 -69.00 79.21 75.71
N LEU A 44 -68.37 78.05 75.76
CA LEU A 44 -66.92 77.95 76.01
C LEU A 44 -66.13 78.70 74.91
N LEU A 45 -65.18 79.56 75.31
CA LEU A 45 -64.40 80.41 74.39
C LEU A 45 -63.47 79.58 73.51
N GLN A 46 -63.12 80.08 72.32
CA GLN A 46 -62.18 79.41 71.43
C GLN A 46 -60.81 79.22 72.12
N PRO A 47 -60.11 78.10 71.86
CA PRO A 47 -58.78 77.92 72.39
C PRO A 47 -57.77 78.82 71.65
N LYS A 48 -56.57 78.97 72.21
CA LYS A 48 -55.47 79.75 71.61
C LYS A 48 -54.26 78.85 71.40
N VAL A 49 -53.63 78.91 70.23
CA VAL A 49 -52.41 78.16 69.93
C VAL A 49 -51.19 79.04 70.14
N SER A 50 -50.19 78.53 70.86
CA SER A 50 -48.91 79.21 71.05
C SER A 50 -48.16 79.36 69.72
N GLU A 51 -47.46 80.49 69.55
CA GLU A 51 -46.76 80.88 68.31
C GLU A 51 -47.65 81.08 67.06
N ALA A 52 -48.98 80.93 67.18
CA ALA A 52 -49.89 81.34 66.12
C ALA A 52 -49.91 82.87 65.98
N THR A 53 -49.92 83.35 64.73
CA THR A 53 -50.00 84.77 64.40
C THR A 53 -51.37 85.34 64.77
N ALA A 54 -51.50 86.68 64.76
CA ALA A 54 -52.77 87.35 65.00
C ALA A 54 -53.86 87.02 63.97
N ASN A 55 -53.48 86.45 62.81
CA ASN A 55 -54.40 86.05 61.73
C ASN A 55 -54.73 84.55 61.76
N ASN A 56 -54.48 83.87 62.89
CA ASN A 56 -54.65 82.42 63.04
C ASN A 56 -53.86 81.60 62.01
N THR A 57 -52.63 82.02 61.70
CA THR A 57 -51.68 81.19 60.96
C THR A 57 -50.59 80.66 61.89
N LEU A 58 -50.11 79.44 61.65
CA LEU A 58 -49.03 78.84 62.42
C LEU A 58 -47.85 78.55 61.49
N PRO A 59 -46.74 79.32 61.60
CA PRO A 59 -45.51 79.03 60.89
C PRO A 59 -44.87 77.76 61.48
N PRO A 60 -44.83 76.63 60.75
CA PRO A 60 -44.41 75.34 61.33
C PRO A 60 -42.96 75.38 61.82
N MET A 61 -42.07 76.12 61.16
CA MET A 61 -40.66 76.22 61.54
C MET A 61 -40.41 76.87 62.90
N LYS A 62 -41.38 77.62 63.46
CA LYS A 62 -41.28 78.16 64.82
C LYS A 62 -41.62 77.14 65.92
N VAL A 63 -42.23 76.02 65.54
CA VAL A 63 -42.81 75.02 66.45
C VAL A 63 -42.36 73.59 66.09
N THR A 64 -41.10 73.44 65.67
CA THR A 64 -40.51 72.14 65.26
C THR A 64 -40.48 71.09 66.37
N ALA A 65 -40.55 71.49 67.63
CA ALA A 65 -40.67 70.61 68.79
C ALA A 65 -42.13 70.31 69.20
N GLY A 66 -43.11 70.92 68.52
CA GLY A 66 -44.51 70.97 68.93
C GLY A 66 -44.91 72.37 69.40
N THR A 67 -46.18 72.53 69.76
CA THR A 67 -46.74 73.78 70.33
C THR A 67 -47.70 73.43 71.46
N ASP A 68 -48.17 74.44 72.19
CA ASP A 68 -49.18 74.27 73.23
C ASP A 68 -50.50 74.92 72.82
N LEU A 69 -51.61 74.23 73.09
CA LEU A 69 -52.95 74.79 73.03
C LEU A 69 -53.37 75.26 74.42
N THR A 70 -53.67 76.54 74.52
CA THR A 70 -54.21 77.15 75.73
C THR A 70 -55.75 77.15 75.69
N ILE A 71 -56.37 76.50 76.67
CA ILE A 71 -57.80 76.59 76.94
C ILE A 71 -58.08 77.91 77.66
N THR A 72 -58.74 78.84 76.98
CA THR A 72 -58.94 80.23 77.47
C THR A 72 -60.09 80.36 78.47
N ALA A 73 -60.99 79.38 78.55
CA ALA A 73 -62.06 79.35 79.53
C ALA A 73 -61.58 78.82 80.88
N ALA A 74 -62.13 79.36 81.98
CA ALA A 74 -61.94 78.82 83.30
C ALA A 74 -62.87 77.61 83.51
N ILE A 75 -62.29 76.41 83.56
CA ILE A 75 -63.01 75.15 83.72
C ILE A 75 -62.77 74.63 85.13
N ALA A 76 -63.83 74.20 85.81
CA ALA A 76 -63.79 73.75 87.20
C ALA A 76 -62.74 72.64 87.41
N SER A 77 -62.11 72.64 88.59
CA SER A 77 -61.05 71.69 88.88
C SER A 77 -61.54 70.25 88.82
N GLY A 78 -60.86 69.39 88.06
CA GLY A 78 -61.22 67.97 87.92
C GLY A 78 -62.30 67.66 86.88
N VAL A 79 -62.77 68.66 86.11
CA VAL A 79 -63.60 68.41 84.92
C VAL A 79 -62.69 68.00 83.76
N GLU A 80 -63.00 66.88 83.13
CA GLU A 80 -62.28 66.41 81.95
C GLU A 80 -62.55 67.33 80.74
N ILE A 81 -61.46 67.68 80.05
CA ILE A 81 -61.47 68.46 78.83
C ILE A 81 -60.91 67.57 77.73
N LYS A 82 -61.67 67.39 76.65
CA LYS A 82 -61.20 66.67 75.47
C LYS A 82 -60.96 67.65 74.34
N VAL A 83 -59.70 67.78 73.93
CA VAL A 83 -59.25 68.62 72.82
C VAL A 83 -59.32 67.83 71.53
N TYR A 84 -59.76 68.49 70.46
CA TYR A 84 -59.85 67.95 69.11
C TYR A 84 -59.08 68.84 68.14
N TRP A 85 -58.26 68.20 67.32
CA TRP A 85 -57.49 68.81 66.25
C TRP A 85 -57.85 68.13 64.95
N ALA A 86 -58.61 68.78 64.07
CA ALA A 86 -59.02 68.19 62.80
C ALA A 86 -58.65 69.08 61.63
N ILE A 87 -58.33 68.48 60.48
CA ILE A 87 -58.29 69.22 59.22
C ILE A 87 -59.72 69.65 58.88
N ARG A 88 -59.92 70.90 58.47
CA ARG A 88 -61.22 71.47 58.13
C ARG A 88 -61.90 70.59 57.05
N GLY A 89 -63.15 70.20 57.29
CA GLY A 89 -63.89 69.24 56.48
C GLY A 89 -63.64 67.75 56.82
N ARG A 90 -62.79 67.45 57.80
CA ARG A 90 -62.51 66.09 58.32
C ARG A 90 -62.76 65.98 59.82
N GLU A 91 -63.67 66.76 60.38
CA GLU A 91 -63.90 66.89 61.83
C GLU A 91 -64.40 65.59 62.48
N ALA A 92 -65.04 64.70 61.72
CA ALA A 92 -65.45 63.38 62.21
C ALA A 92 -64.28 62.43 62.50
N LYS A 93 -63.08 62.72 61.97
CA LYS A 93 -61.84 61.98 62.22
C LYS A 93 -60.70 62.96 62.51
N PRO A 94 -60.65 63.51 63.74
CA PRO A 94 -59.59 64.42 64.16
C PRO A 94 -58.20 63.79 63.96
N VAL A 95 -57.25 64.58 63.47
CA VAL A 95 -55.83 64.21 63.37
C VAL A 95 -55.26 63.89 64.74
N PHE A 96 -55.68 64.64 65.76
CA PHE A 96 -55.21 64.48 67.12
C PHE A 96 -56.31 64.78 68.14
N THR A 97 -56.34 64.02 69.22
CA THR A 97 -57.16 64.32 70.39
C THR A 97 -56.32 64.17 71.66
N ALA A 98 -56.52 65.06 72.62
CA ALA A 98 -55.84 65.00 73.91
C ALA A 98 -56.84 65.21 75.06
N LEU A 99 -56.61 64.53 76.18
CA LEU A 99 -57.33 64.78 77.41
C LEU A 99 -56.53 65.74 78.29
N ALA A 100 -57.22 66.67 78.92
CA ALA A 100 -56.71 67.57 79.93
C ALA A 100 -57.73 67.69 81.08
N GLN A 101 -57.33 68.33 82.17
CA GLN A 101 -58.20 68.52 83.34
C GLN A 101 -58.32 70.01 83.63
N GLY A 102 -59.54 70.45 83.93
CA GLY A 102 -59.77 71.80 84.44
C GLY A 102 -59.00 72.03 85.73
N THR A 103 -58.50 73.24 85.92
CA THR A 103 -57.71 73.65 87.10
C THR A 103 -58.47 74.61 88.00
N GLY A 104 -59.73 74.92 87.68
CA GLY A 104 -60.51 75.99 88.30
C GLY A 104 -60.13 77.40 87.83
N SER A 105 -59.18 77.52 86.90
CA SER A 105 -58.69 78.78 86.31
C SER A 105 -58.63 78.67 84.79
N ALA A 106 -58.63 79.82 84.10
CA ALA A 106 -58.34 79.87 82.67
C ALA A 106 -56.86 79.55 82.40
N GLY A 107 -56.54 79.02 81.22
CA GLY A 107 -55.18 78.84 80.75
C GLY A 107 -54.60 77.42 80.85
N VAL A 108 -55.44 76.38 80.87
CA VAL A 108 -54.95 74.98 80.80
C VAL A 108 -54.16 74.78 79.50
N GLN A 109 -52.92 74.31 79.61
CA GLN A 109 -52.06 74.03 78.46
C GLN A 109 -52.17 72.56 78.05
N VAL A 110 -52.36 72.33 76.76
CA VAL A 110 -52.40 70.99 76.17
C VAL A 110 -51.30 70.89 75.12
N PRO A 111 -50.27 70.06 75.34
CA PRO A 111 -49.16 69.94 74.41
C PRO A 111 -49.59 69.24 73.14
N ILE A 112 -49.19 69.81 72.00
CA ILE A 112 -49.49 69.35 70.66
C ILE A 112 -48.19 68.88 70.02
N PRO A 113 -48.03 67.57 69.78
CA PRO A 113 -46.78 67.02 69.26
C PRO A 113 -46.39 67.58 67.89
N ALA A 114 -45.09 67.68 67.64
CA ALA A 114 -44.53 68.13 66.35
C ALA A 114 -45.08 67.34 65.14
N TRP A 115 -45.31 66.03 65.28
CA TRP A 115 -45.84 65.22 64.19
C TRP A 115 -47.26 65.64 63.76
N VAL A 116 -48.07 66.15 64.70
CA VAL A 116 -49.41 66.68 64.40
C VAL A 116 -49.30 67.94 63.57
N ILE A 117 -48.37 68.83 63.95
CA ILE A 117 -48.08 70.06 63.18
C ILE A 117 -47.59 69.70 61.78
N GLY A 118 -46.61 68.79 61.70
CA GLY A 118 -46.07 68.26 60.44
C GLY A 118 -47.17 67.72 59.53
N PHE A 119 -48.00 66.81 60.01
CA PHE A 119 -49.13 66.24 59.26
C PHE A 119 -50.11 67.29 58.74
N CYS A 120 -50.22 68.42 59.45
CA CYS A 120 -51.16 69.49 59.14
C CYS A 120 -50.57 70.59 58.24
N ILE A 121 -49.30 70.55 57.85
CA ILE A 121 -48.67 71.55 56.98
C ILE A 121 -49.48 71.74 55.69
N GLY A 122 -49.78 72.99 55.35
CA GLY A 122 -50.59 73.35 54.18
C GLY A 122 -52.10 73.17 54.37
N HIS A 123 -52.56 72.71 55.54
CA HIS A 123 -53.97 72.54 55.84
C HIS A 123 -54.51 73.64 56.75
N THR A 124 -55.80 73.97 56.56
CA THR A 124 -56.58 74.70 57.57
C THR A 124 -57.18 73.69 58.54
N LEU A 125 -57.01 73.93 59.83
CA LEU A 125 -57.46 73.08 60.92
C LEU A 125 -58.64 73.73 61.62
N THR A 126 -59.56 72.91 62.10
CA THR A 126 -60.64 73.30 62.99
C THR A 126 -60.37 72.67 64.36
N ILE A 127 -60.12 73.51 65.36
CA ILE A 127 -59.66 73.12 66.70
C ILE A 127 -60.73 73.50 67.72
N TRP A 128 -61.12 72.56 68.58
CA TRP A 128 -62.08 72.83 69.66
C TRP A 128 -61.80 71.93 70.86
N TYR A 129 -62.46 72.23 71.97
CA TYR A 129 -62.46 71.38 73.15
C TYR A 129 -63.87 71.21 73.69
N GLU A 130 -64.12 70.05 74.29
CA GLU A 130 -65.40 69.69 74.89
C GLU A 130 -65.20 69.37 76.37
N THR A 131 -66.22 69.67 77.16
CA THR A 131 -66.43 69.12 78.50
C THR A 131 -67.65 68.19 78.44
N ALA A 132 -68.02 67.55 79.56
CA ALA A 132 -69.20 66.67 79.58
C ALA A 132 -70.50 67.37 79.11
N ASP A 133 -70.62 68.68 79.35
CA ASP A 133 -71.87 69.42 79.19
C ASP A 133 -71.84 70.47 78.05
N ASP A 134 -70.67 70.84 77.53
CA ASP A 134 -70.53 71.97 76.61
C ASP A 134 -69.31 71.85 75.67
N SER A 135 -69.36 72.53 74.52
CA SER A 135 -68.31 72.58 73.49
C SER A 135 -67.82 74.01 73.28
N SER A 136 -66.52 74.17 73.03
CA SER A 136 -65.94 75.46 72.70
C SER A 136 -66.37 75.96 71.32
N VAL A 137 -66.29 77.29 71.15
CA VAL A 137 -66.18 77.89 69.82
C VAL A 137 -64.97 77.28 69.11
N ARG A 138 -65.14 76.95 67.82
CA ARG A 138 -64.10 76.36 66.99
C ARG A 138 -63.11 77.44 66.53
N LEU A 139 -61.82 77.17 66.70
CA LEU A 139 -60.74 77.96 66.12
C LEU A 139 -60.37 77.38 64.76
N ASP A 140 -60.44 78.20 63.71
CA ASP A 140 -59.81 77.86 62.43
C ASP A 140 -58.38 78.39 62.38
N LEU A 141 -57.41 77.48 62.20
CA LEU A 141 -55.99 77.76 62.18
C LEU A 141 -55.35 77.20 60.91
N PHE A 142 -54.67 78.03 60.11
CA PHE A 142 -53.93 77.57 58.94
C PHE A 142 -52.47 77.27 59.30
N VAL A 143 -52.00 76.05 59.06
CA VAL A 143 -50.57 75.72 59.19
C VAL A 143 -49.90 76.06 57.88
N GLU A 144 -48.97 77.01 57.92
CA GLU A 144 -48.29 77.51 56.72
C GLU A 144 -47.47 76.41 56.05
N VAL A 145 -47.31 76.51 54.73
CA VAL A 145 -46.32 75.71 54.02
C VAL A 145 -44.91 76.21 54.37
N ILE A 146 -43.93 75.31 54.38
CA ILE A 146 -42.54 75.68 54.64
C ILE A 146 -41.98 76.41 53.42
N ASP A 147 -41.11 77.39 53.61
CA ASP A 147 -40.48 78.06 52.46
C ASP A 147 -39.55 77.07 51.75
N PRO A 148 -39.55 76.95 50.41
CA PRO A 148 -38.62 76.05 49.72
C PRO A 148 -37.14 76.32 50.05
N SER A 149 -36.77 77.54 50.46
CA SER A 149 -35.44 77.83 50.97
C SER A 149 -35.13 77.17 52.32
N GLU A 150 -36.12 76.73 53.09
CA GLU A 150 -35.91 75.96 54.33
C GLU A 150 -35.89 74.45 54.07
N MET A 151 -36.10 74.02 52.82
CA MET A 151 -36.05 72.62 52.39
C MET A 151 -34.65 72.20 51.90
N PRO A 152 -34.29 70.90 52.02
CA PRO A 152 -33.04 70.39 51.49
C PRO A 152 -33.05 70.36 49.94
N ALA A 153 -31.86 70.45 49.34
CA ALA A 153 -31.65 70.22 47.91
C ALA A 153 -31.01 68.84 47.69
N PRO A 154 -31.40 68.10 46.63
CA PRO A 154 -30.66 66.92 46.20
C PRO A 154 -29.20 67.26 45.87
N THR A 155 -28.28 66.33 46.10
CA THR A 155 -26.85 66.49 45.81
C THR A 155 -26.36 65.37 44.90
N PHE A 156 -25.85 65.72 43.72
CA PHE A 156 -25.20 64.75 42.83
C PHE A 156 -23.84 64.32 43.41
N LEU A 157 -23.61 63.02 43.49
CA LEU A 157 -22.38 62.45 44.08
C LEU A 157 -21.29 62.13 43.05
N ASP A 158 -21.64 61.97 41.78
CA ASP A 158 -20.74 61.55 40.70
C ASP A 158 -20.29 62.71 39.80
N LEU A 159 -20.13 63.91 40.37
CA LEU A 159 -19.66 65.07 39.64
C LEU A 159 -18.14 65.13 39.58
N THR A 160 -17.61 65.40 38.39
CA THR A 160 -16.19 65.70 38.14
C THR A 160 -16.01 67.15 37.71
N PHE A 161 -14.94 67.79 38.19
CA PHE A 161 -14.62 69.16 37.81
C PHE A 161 -13.80 69.17 36.50
N ALA A 162 -14.36 69.75 35.45
CA ALA A 162 -13.75 69.86 34.12
C ALA A 162 -14.22 71.14 33.43
N ASP A 163 -13.36 71.75 32.61
CA ASP A 163 -13.69 72.94 31.80
C ASP A 163 -14.33 74.09 32.60
N GLY A 164 -13.85 74.31 33.84
CA GLY A 164 -14.31 75.38 34.73
C GLY A 164 -15.67 75.14 35.39
N SER A 165 -16.29 73.97 35.21
CA SER A 165 -17.59 73.61 35.78
C SER A 165 -17.61 72.19 36.35
N ARG A 166 -18.68 71.83 37.06
CA ARG A 166 -18.93 70.45 37.50
C ARG A 166 -19.82 69.75 36.48
N TRP A 167 -19.38 68.57 36.06
CA TRP A 167 -20.03 67.74 35.06
C TRP A 167 -20.36 66.37 35.64
N LEU A 168 -21.57 65.91 35.37
CA LEU A 168 -21.91 64.50 35.39
C LEU A 168 -21.36 63.89 34.09
N ASP A 169 -20.06 63.60 34.09
CA ASP A 169 -19.36 63.01 32.94
C ASP A 169 -19.48 61.50 32.99
N MET A 170 -20.25 60.91 32.07
CA MET A 170 -20.52 59.48 32.06
C MET A 170 -19.26 58.62 31.86
N LYS A 171 -18.12 59.20 31.45
CA LYS A 171 -16.84 58.48 31.37
C LYS A 171 -16.19 58.24 32.74
N THR A 172 -16.53 59.05 33.75
CA THR A 172 -15.79 59.08 35.03
C THR A 172 -16.39 58.17 36.10
N PHE A 173 -17.60 57.66 35.88
CA PHE A 173 -18.24 56.69 36.77
C PHE A 173 -18.90 55.56 35.95
N PRO A 174 -18.76 54.29 36.37
CA PRO A 174 -19.52 53.18 35.81
C PRO A 174 -20.93 53.12 36.42
N GLY A 175 -21.91 52.62 35.66
CA GLY A 175 -23.28 52.42 36.18
C GLY A 175 -24.13 53.68 36.29
N ASN A 176 -25.16 53.64 37.14
CA ASN A 176 -26.12 54.72 37.38
C ASN A 176 -25.45 55.92 38.08
N ALA A 177 -25.97 57.12 37.84
CA ALA A 177 -25.52 58.30 38.58
C ALA A 177 -26.24 58.38 39.92
N ARG A 178 -25.54 58.77 40.99
CA ARG A 178 -26.05 58.80 42.35
C ARG A 178 -26.43 60.21 42.79
N VAL A 179 -27.58 60.31 43.44
CA VAL A 179 -28.12 61.54 44.03
C VAL A 179 -28.46 61.28 45.48
N GLU A 180 -28.00 62.14 46.38
CA GLU A 180 -28.36 62.11 47.79
C GLU A 180 -29.44 63.15 48.09
N LEU A 181 -30.50 62.78 48.81
CA LEU A 181 -31.52 63.70 49.32
C LEU A 181 -31.71 63.49 50.83
N CYS A 182 -31.28 64.46 51.64
CA CYS A 182 -31.40 64.37 53.09
C CYS A 182 -32.80 64.72 53.61
N ALA A 183 -33.09 64.26 54.83
CA ALA A 183 -34.34 64.50 55.54
C ALA A 183 -34.76 65.99 55.54
N TRP A 184 -36.05 66.23 55.25
CA TRP A 184 -36.68 67.55 55.31
C TRP A 184 -37.32 67.81 56.70
N PRO A 185 -37.63 69.07 57.06
CA PRO A 185 -38.29 69.37 58.32
C PRO A 185 -39.62 68.62 58.46
N PHE A 186 -39.91 68.10 59.66
CA PHE A 186 -41.10 67.27 59.93
C PHE A 186 -41.21 65.97 59.12
N VAL A 187 -40.09 65.41 58.63
CA VAL A 187 -40.12 64.08 58.02
C VAL A 187 -40.75 63.06 58.98
N ALA A 188 -41.71 62.28 58.48
CA ALA A 188 -42.43 61.29 59.28
C ALA A 188 -42.82 60.08 58.42
N ALA A 189 -42.93 58.92 59.06
CA ALA A 189 -43.42 57.72 58.40
C ALA A 189 -44.86 57.93 57.88
N GLY A 190 -45.13 57.47 56.65
CA GLY A 190 -46.44 57.61 56.00
C GLY A 190 -46.57 58.83 55.08
N GLN A 191 -45.63 59.78 55.11
CA GLN A 191 -45.51 60.83 54.08
C GLN A 191 -45.20 60.21 52.72
N ARG A 192 -45.49 60.91 51.63
CA ARG A 192 -45.17 60.44 50.27
C ARG A 192 -44.19 61.38 49.59
N LEU A 193 -43.16 60.81 48.98
CA LEU A 193 -42.05 61.49 48.33
C LEU A 193 -42.06 61.19 46.82
N TRP A 194 -41.89 62.23 46.02
CA TRP A 194 -41.62 62.13 44.58
C TRP A 194 -40.25 62.70 44.29
N VAL A 195 -39.49 62.00 43.46
CA VAL A 195 -38.19 62.44 42.95
C VAL A 195 -38.09 62.07 41.46
N GLU A 196 -37.88 63.07 40.63
CA GLU A 196 -37.80 62.96 39.17
C GLU A 196 -36.51 63.59 38.66
N ALA A 197 -35.86 62.94 37.69
CA ALA A 197 -34.84 63.56 36.87
C ALA A 197 -35.46 64.09 35.57
N VAL A 198 -35.10 65.33 35.23
CA VAL A 198 -35.48 66.00 33.99
C VAL A 198 -34.23 66.27 33.17
N GLY A 199 -34.24 65.90 31.91
CA GLY A 199 -33.14 66.08 30.97
C GLY A 199 -33.62 66.73 29.68
N ASN A 200 -32.68 67.28 28.91
CA ASN A 200 -32.96 68.00 27.66
C ASN A 200 -33.99 69.13 27.83
N GLU A 201 -33.88 69.91 28.90
CA GLU A 201 -34.77 71.06 29.18
C GLU A 201 -34.68 72.18 28.11
N HIS A 202 -33.73 72.07 27.18
CA HIS A 202 -33.61 72.93 26.00
C HIS A 202 -34.42 72.44 24.78
N LEU A 203 -34.98 71.24 24.83
CA LEU A 203 -35.83 70.66 23.78
C LEU A 203 -37.31 70.67 24.20
N SER A 204 -38.22 70.44 23.25
CA SER A 204 -39.63 70.19 23.55
C SER A 204 -40.09 68.92 22.82
N PRO A 205 -40.60 67.90 23.53
CA PRO A 205 -40.82 67.83 24.97
C PRO A 205 -39.54 67.58 25.78
N TYR A 206 -39.56 67.94 27.07
CA TYR A 206 -38.52 67.54 28.03
C TYR A 206 -38.49 66.02 28.19
N ARG A 207 -37.35 65.47 28.62
CA ARG A 207 -37.24 64.06 28.97
C ARG A 207 -37.33 63.91 30.47
N PHE A 208 -38.11 62.93 30.90
CA PHE A 208 -38.40 62.68 32.30
C PHE A 208 -38.00 61.26 32.70
N ASN A 209 -37.58 61.08 33.95
CA ASN A 209 -37.32 59.78 34.56
C ASN A 209 -37.67 59.81 36.05
N TRP A 210 -38.68 59.05 36.45
CA TRP A 210 -38.95 58.80 37.86
C TRP A 210 -37.80 58.07 38.52
N ILE A 211 -37.27 58.67 39.59
CA ILE A 211 -36.30 58.06 40.49
C ILE A 211 -37.05 57.42 41.67
N LEU A 212 -38.02 58.16 42.22
CA LEU A 212 -39.02 57.67 43.15
C LEU A 212 -40.37 58.29 42.77
N GLU A 213 -41.37 57.45 42.58
CA GLU A 213 -42.74 57.88 42.32
C GLU A 213 -43.61 57.39 43.47
N ASP A 214 -44.34 58.32 44.11
CA ASP A 214 -45.32 58.02 45.17
C ASP A 214 -44.72 57.20 46.34
N HIS A 215 -43.45 57.45 46.67
CA HIS A 215 -42.71 56.66 47.65
C HIS A 215 -43.19 56.96 49.06
N VAL A 216 -43.79 55.97 49.72
CA VAL A 216 -44.20 56.10 51.13
C VAL A 216 -42.98 56.04 52.04
N VAL A 217 -42.72 57.13 52.76
CA VAL A 217 -41.63 57.24 53.72
C VAL A 217 -41.84 56.24 54.85
N THR A 218 -40.84 55.39 55.07
CA THR A 218 -40.85 54.39 56.14
C THR A 218 -40.39 54.98 57.47
N ALA A 219 -40.66 54.26 58.57
CA ALA A 219 -40.15 54.66 59.89
C ALA A 219 -38.62 54.80 59.92
N GLN A 220 -37.88 53.95 59.20
CA GLN A 220 -36.43 54.05 59.12
C GLN A 220 -35.98 55.32 58.38
N GLN A 221 -36.63 55.64 57.26
CA GLN A 221 -36.32 56.82 56.44
C GLN A 221 -36.68 58.14 57.14
N ALA A 222 -37.59 58.11 58.12
CA ALA A 222 -37.98 59.27 58.92
C ALA A 222 -37.03 59.56 60.10
N HIS A 223 -35.94 58.82 60.29
CA HIS A 223 -34.98 59.10 61.36
C HIS A 223 -34.19 60.39 61.08
N SER A 224 -33.91 61.14 62.16
CA SER A 224 -33.07 62.33 62.10
C SER A 224 -31.70 62.01 61.49
N GLY A 225 -31.33 62.72 60.43
CA GLY A 225 -30.05 62.54 59.71
C GLY A 225 -30.07 61.47 58.60
N PHE A 226 -31.22 60.85 58.31
CA PHE A 226 -31.34 59.95 57.15
C PHE A 226 -31.22 60.74 55.84
N CYS A 227 -30.47 60.19 54.88
CA CYS A 227 -30.44 60.68 53.51
C CYS A 227 -30.73 59.54 52.54
N PHE A 228 -31.62 59.78 51.59
CA PHE A 228 -31.94 58.88 50.50
C PHE A 228 -30.78 58.86 49.52
N LEU A 229 -30.19 57.70 49.29
CA LEU A 229 -29.25 57.49 48.19
C LEU A 229 -30.05 56.92 47.00
N LEU A 230 -30.10 57.69 45.93
CA LEU A 230 -30.98 57.48 44.78
C LEU A 230 -30.17 57.34 43.50
N ASP A 231 -30.67 56.55 42.55
CA ASP A 231 -29.99 56.27 41.30
C ASP A 231 -30.75 56.84 40.10
N ILE A 232 -30.06 57.59 39.24
CA ILE A 232 -30.51 57.95 37.89
C ILE A 232 -30.01 56.88 36.93
N VAL A 233 -30.94 56.23 36.24
CA VAL A 233 -30.63 55.11 35.34
C VAL A 233 -29.67 55.55 34.24
N ARG A 234 -28.53 54.87 34.12
CA ARG A 234 -27.48 55.18 33.14
C ARG A 234 -27.98 55.19 31.70
N ALA A 235 -28.84 54.24 31.34
CA ALA A 235 -29.41 54.15 30.00
C ALA A 235 -30.31 55.35 29.66
N TRP A 236 -31.03 55.90 30.65
CA TRP A 236 -31.82 57.10 30.45
C TRP A 236 -30.92 58.33 30.25
N LEU A 237 -29.84 58.46 31.03
CA LEU A 237 -28.81 59.49 30.86
C LEU A 237 -28.17 59.44 29.46
N ALA A 238 -27.80 58.25 28.99
CA ALA A 238 -27.21 58.02 27.67
C ALA A 238 -28.11 58.42 26.50
N ALA A 239 -29.42 58.58 26.73
CA ALA A 239 -30.40 58.97 25.73
C ALA A 239 -30.73 60.48 25.74
N ASN A 240 -30.09 61.27 26.61
CA ASN A 240 -30.15 62.74 26.54
C ASN A 240 -29.18 63.27 25.48
N GLU A 241 -29.13 64.57 25.24
CA GLU A 241 -28.11 65.16 24.36
C GLU A 241 -26.79 65.33 25.12
N ASP A 242 -25.65 65.10 24.44
CA ASP A 242 -24.34 65.44 24.98
C ASP A 242 -24.22 66.96 25.16
N TRP A 243 -23.49 67.40 26.19
CA TRP A 243 -23.37 68.83 26.57
C TRP A 243 -24.68 69.49 27.04
N SER A 244 -25.64 68.70 27.53
CA SER A 244 -26.89 69.21 28.11
C SER A 244 -26.82 69.33 29.64
N SER A 245 -27.96 69.25 30.33
CA SER A 245 -28.05 69.23 31.79
C SER A 245 -29.12 68.26 32.28
N VAL A 246 -29.02 67.88 33.56
CA VAL A 246 -30.01 67.08 34.28
C VAL A 246 -30.40 67.81 35.55
N THR A 247 -31.70 68.03 35.73
CA THR A 247 -32.29 68.68 36.90
C THR A 247 -33.11 67.69 37.72
N ILE A 248 -32.96 67.71 39.05
CA ILE A 248 -33.76 66.90 39.96
C ILE A 248 -34.91 67.73 40.53
N HIS A 249 -36.13 67.27 40.32
CA HIS A 249 -37.34 67.77 40.95
C HIS A 249 -37.76 66.82 42.07
N SER A 250 -38.09 67.37 43.24
CA SER A 250 -38.61 66.58 44.36
C SER A 250 -39.68 67.31 45.15
N ALA A 251 -40.62 66.57 45.73
CA ALA A 251 -41.70 67.12 46.56
C ALA A 251 -42.26 66.07 47.53
N VAL A 252 -42.92 66.54 48.59
CA VAL A 252 -43.51 65.69 49.63
C VAL A 252 -44.96 66.08 49.96
N THR A 253 -45.82 65.09 50.22
CA THR A 253 -47.10 65.32 50.94
C THR A 253 -46.96 64.94 52.40
N TYR A 254 -47.18 65.92 53.27
CA TYR A 254 -47.00 65.76 54.72
C TYR A 254 -48.09 64.91 55.40
N ASP A 255 -49.29 64.89 54.83
CA ASP A 255 -50.45 64.16 55.33
C ASP A 255 -50.55 62.73 54.76
N GLY A 256 -49.59 62.32 53.93
CA GLY A 256 -49.54 60.99 53.31
C GLY A 256 -50.61 60.76 52.23
N VAL A 257 -51.31 61.80 51.79
CA VAL A 257 -52.30 61.69 50.71
C VAL A 257 -51.56 61.48 49.37
N PRO A 258 -52.08 60.61 48.49
CA PRO A 258 -51.51 60.42 47.14
C PRO A 258 -51.45 61.73 46.35
N GLY A 259 -50.55 61.76 45.37
CA GLY A 259 -50.38 62.90 44.48
C GLY A 259 -51.59 63.16 43.60
N THR A 260 -51.93 64.42 43.38
CA THR A 260 -52.85 64.87 42.32
C THR A 260 -52.10 65.09 41.01
N ALA A 261 -52.84 65.31 39.91
CA ALA A 261 -52.21 65.67 38.63
C ALA A 261 -51.26 66.88 38.79
N PRO A 262 -50.12 66.90 38.07
CA PRO A 262 -49.18 68.02 38.08
C PRO A 262 -49.82 69.28 37.49
N GLU A 263 -49.32 70.46 37.87
CA GLU A 263 -49.81 71.75 37.33
C GLU A 263 -49.52 71.88 35.83
N ASP A 264 -48.31 71.49 35.41
CA ASP A 264 -47.90 71.44 34.01
C ASP A 264 -47.02 70.19 33.74
N PRO A 265 -47.61 69.10 33.21
CA PRO A 265 -46.87 67.87 32.92
C PRO A 265 -45.80 68.03 31.84
N SER A 266 -45.78 69.13 31.08
CA SER A 266 -44.72 69.37 30.09
C SER A 266 -43.40 69.85 30.70
N ILE A 267 -43.44 70.32 31.95
CA ILE A 267 -42.29 70.88 32.68
C ILE A 267 -41.92 70.00 33.89
N SER A 268 -42.89 69.38 34.56
CA SER A 268 -42.63 68.42 35.64
C SER A 268 -43.83 67.51 35.88
N HIS A 269 -43.58 66.25 36.25
CA HIS A 269 -44.64 65.33 36.65
C HIS A 269 -44.91 65.32 38.17
N ILE A 270 -44.26 66.19 38.95
CA ILE A 270 -44.46 66.30 40.39
C ILE A 270 -45.92 66.70 40.71
N PRO A 271 -46.61 66.03 41.65
CA PRO A 271 -48.00 66.32 41.99
C PRO A 271 -48.24 67.76 42.45
N ALA A 272 -49.33 68.39 41.99
CA ALA A 272 -49.66 69.77 42.35
C ALA A 272 -49.94 69.98 43.85
N ASN A 273 -50.41 68.94 44.56
CA ASN A 273 -50.65 68.99 46.01
C ASN A 273 -49.40 68.67 46.85
N ALA A 274 -48.29 68.27 46.24
CA ALA A 274 -47.05 67.99 46.95
C ALA A 274 -46.25 69.28 47.14
N HIS A 275 -45.63 69.42 48.32
CA HIS A 275 -44.83 70.58 48.65
C HIS A 275 -43.41 70.42 48.08
N PRO A 276 -42.95 71.32 47.19
CA PRO A 276 -41.68 71.16 46.49
C PRO A 276 -40.47 71.39 47.41
N LEU A 277 -39.42 70.60 47.19
CA LEU A 277 -38.10 70.81 47.75
C LEU A 277 -37.24 71.64 46.79
N ARG A 278 -36.03 72.02 47.23
CA ARG A 278 -35.09 72.74 46.35
C ARG A 278 -34.64 71.83 45.21
N ARG A 279 -34.52 72.40 44.01
CA ARG A 279 -34.00 71.69 42.83
C ARG A 279 -32.47 71.67 42.82
N ALA A 280 -31.91 70.71 42.10
CA ALA A 280 -30.48 70.65 41.82
C ALA A 280 -30.24 70.31 40.34
N THR A 281 -29.34 71.04 39.69
CA THR A 281 -29.01 70.85 38.27
C THR A 281 -27.52 70.55 38.11
N ALA A 282 -27.19 69.57 37.26
CA ALA A 282 -25.83 69.24 36.87
C ALA A 282 -25.67 69.26 35.34
N ASN A 283 -24.52 69.71 34.84
CA ASN A 283 -24.21 69.61 33.42
C ASN A 283 -23.92 68.16 33.04
N LEU A 284 -24.41 67.68 31.89
CA LEU A 284 -24.29 66.30 31.43
C LEU A 284 -23.31 66.18 30.26
N ARG A 285 -22.39 65.23 30.36
CA ARG A 285 -21.53 64.83 29.25
C ARG A 285 -21.62 63.31 29.06
N LEU A 286 -22.05 62.87 27.89
CA LEU A 286 -22.13 61.46 27.51
C LEU A 286 -20.75 60.96 27.07
N GLY A 287 -20.13 61.70 26.15
CA GLY A 287 -18.95 61.29 25.40
C GLY A 287 -19.15 60.00 24.59
N GLU A 288 -18.37 59.80 23.51
CA GLU A 288 -18.42 58.52 22.79
C GLU A 288 -17.80 57.39 23.61
N PRO A 289 -18.52 56.27 23.88
CA PRO A 289 -17.91 55.07 24.46
C PRO A 289 -17.03 54.37 23.42
N GLU A 290 -15.86 53.88 23.83
CA GLU A 290 -15.03 53.04 22.95
C GLU A 290 -15.73 51.71 22.64
N LEU A 291 -15.76 51.32 21.36
CA LEU A 291 -16.17 49.96 20.99
C LEU A 291 -15.08 48.97 21.43
N ILE A 292 -15.47 47.99 22.24
CA ILE A 292 -14.64 46.83 22.58
C ILE A 292 -15.00 45.71 21.60
N LEU A 293 -14.16 45.54 20.58
CA LEU A 293 -14.38 44.53 19.54
C LEU A 293 -13.83 43.17 19.97
N ARG A 294 -14.48 42.10 19.50
CA ARG A 294 -14.03 40.71 19.68
C ARG A 294 -13.38 40.20 18.39
N ALA A 295 -12.53 39.19 18.49
CA ALA A 295 -12.01 38.52 17.29
C ALA A 295 -13.18 37.96 16.45
N PRO A 296 -13.08 37.96 15.11
CA PRO A 296 -14.07 37.28 14.29
C PRO A 296 -14.04 35.77 14.56
N THR A 297 -15.09 35.06 14.15
CA THR A 297 -15.10 33.59 14.15
C THR A 297 -15.07 33.07 12.72
N VAL A 298 -14.41 31.93 12.51
CA VAL A 298 -14.43 31.23 11.21
C VAL A 298 -15.20 29.95 11.41
N ARG A 299 -16.30 29.78 10.67
CA ARG A 299 -17.26 28.69 10.88
C ARG A 299 -16.63 27.31 10.70
N GLU A 300 -15.71 27.18 9.75
CA GLU A 300 -15.01 25.93 9.43
C GLU A 300 -13.86 25.62 10.40
N ALA A 301 -13.54 26.54 11.32
CA ALA A 301 -12.45 26.37 12.27
C ALA A 301 -12.91 25.70 13.57
N THR A 302 -12.13 24.73 14.04
CA THR A 302 -12.36 24.02 15.30
C THR A 302 -11.19 24.27 16.25
N TYR A 303 -11.47 24.61 17.51
CA TYR A 303 -10.44 24.74 18.52
C TYR A 303 -10.00 23.36 19.02
N VAL A 304 -8.69 23.11 19.00
CA VAL A 304 -8.06 21.90 19.54
C VAL A 304 -7.09 22.31 20.63
N ASP A 305 -7.27 21.73 21.82
CA ASP A 305 -6.42 22.03 22.98
C ASP A 305 -4.93 21.74 22.67
N GLY A 306 -4.06 22.67 23.03
CA GLY A 306 -2.63 22.63 22.71
C GLY A 306 -2.23 22.94 21.25
N GLN A 307 -3.17 23.04 20.30
CA GLN A 307 -2.88 23.35 18.88
C GLN A 307 -3.52 24.66 18.38
N GLY A 308 -4.55 25.15 19.08
CA GLY A 308 -5.30 26.35 18.70
C GLY A 308 -6.42 26.04 17.70
N TYR A 309 -6.85 27.03 16.94
CA TYR A 309 -7.87 26.82 15.90
C TYR A 309 -7.26 26.16 14.67
N LEU A 310 -7.92 25.11 14.18
CA LEU A 310 -7.56 24.38 12.97
C LEU A 310 -8.72 24.45 11.97
N ILE A 311 -8.40 24.63 10.70
CA ILE A 311 -9.36 24.55 9.59
C ILE A 311 -9.06 23.25 8.84
N ASN A 312 -10.01 22.31 8.87
CA ASN A 312 -9.93 21.09 8.08
C ASN A 312 -10.40 21.40 6.64
N PRO A 313 -9.58 21.16 5.60
CA PRO A 313 -9.98 21.35 4.20
C PRO A 313 -11.31 20.69 3.82
N ALA A 314 -11.64 19.53 4.40
CA ALA A 314 -12.92 18.87 4.13
C ALA A 314 -14.15 19.73 4.49
N ASN A 315 -14.01 20.68 5.42
CA ASN A 315 -15.09 21.58 5.82
C ASN A 315 -15.14 22.88 5.01
N ALA A 316 -14.10 23.18 4.21
CA ALA A 316 -13.92 24.48 3.55
C ALA A 316 -13.94 24.37 2.01
N VAL A 317 -14.50 23.29 1.46
CA VAL A 317 -14.54 23.04 0.00
C VAL A 317 -15.33 24.14 -0.73
N ASP A 318 -16.40 24.63 -0.10
CA ASP A 318 -17.25 25.71 -0.61
C ASP A 318 -16.73 27.13 -0.26
N GLY A 319 -15.58 27.23 0.41
CA GLY A 319 -15.02 28.49 0.90
C GLY A 319 -14.97 28.57 2.43
N LEU A 320 -14.56 29.73 2.94
CA LEU A 320 -14.52 30.02 4.39
C LEU A 320 -15.57 31.08 4.73
N HIS A 321 -16.27 30.88 5.84
CA HIS A 321 -17.31 31.80 6.32
C HIS A 321 -16.82 32.49 7.59
N VAL A 322 -16.53 33.79 7.48
CA VAL A 322 -16.06 34.61 8.60
C VAL A 322 -17.23 35.39 9.18
N VAL A 323 -17.59 35.09 10.43
CA VAL A 323 -18.69 35.74 11.15
C VAL A 323 -18.15 36.81 12.07
N VAL A 324 -18.69 38.02 11.92
CA VAL A 324 -18.37 39.21 12.71
C VAL A 324 -19.57 39.62 13.55
N GLU A 325 -19.37 39.67 14.87
CA GLU A 325 -20.33 40.15 15.85
C GLU A 325 -19.60 41.01 16.90
N TYR A 326 -20.23 42.09 17.36
CA TYR A 326 -19.70 42.93 18.43
C TYR A 326 -20.80 43.66 19.18
N ASP A 327 -20.53 43.95 20.45
CA ASP A 327 -21.45 44.66 21.33
C ASP A 327 -21.66 46.10 20.85
N GLY A 328 -22.92 46.50 20.65
CA GLY A 328 -23.26 47.81 20.12
C GLY A 328 -23.20 47.94 18.59
N MET A 329 -23.19 46.81 17.85
CA MET A 329 -23.46 46.78 16.41
C MET A 329 -24.80 47.47 16.10
N ARG A 330 -24.79 48.39 15.14
CA ARG A 330 -25.99 49.15 14.76
C ARG A 330 -25.95 49.57 13.29
N PRO A 331 -27.10 49.96 12.72
CA PRO A 331 -27.16 50.38 11.33
C PRO A 331 -26.25 51.58 11.03
N GLY A 332 -25.58 51.56 9.89
CA GLY A 332 -24.63 52.59 9.45
C GLY A 332 -23.17 52.38 9.88
N ASP A 333 -22.88 51.34 10.66
CA ASP A 333 -21.49 50.90 10.87
C ASP A 333 -20.95 50.29 9.57
N VAL A 334 -19.74 50.69 9.14
CA VAL A 334 -19.06 50.07 8.00
C VAL A 334 -18.01 49.10 8.52
N VAL A 335 -18.16 47.81 8.22
CA VAL A 335 -17.28 46.72 8.66
C VAL A 335 -16.42 46.26 7.50
N CYS A 336 -15.10 46.35 7.66
CA CYS A 336 -14.13 45.89 6.67
C CYS A 336 -13.37 44.68 7.21
N LEU A 337 -13.57 43.50 6.59
CA LEU A 337 -12.82 42.29 6.91
C LEU A 337 -11.46 42.28 6.19
N THR A 338 -10.43 41.90 6.93
CA THR A 338 -9.09 41.61 6.44
C THR A 338 -8.78 40.14 6.71
N PHE A 339 -8.50 39.37 5.64
CA PHE A 339 -8.03 37.99 5.72
C PHE A 339 -6.61 37.90 5.15
N GLU A 340 -5.66 37.52 6.00
CA GLU A 340 -4.23 37.46 5.68
C GLU A 340 -3.71 36.02 5.76
N GLY A 341 -3.16 35.55 4.65
CA GLY A 341 -2.39 34.32 4.52
C GLY A 341 -1.35 34.49 3.41
N THR A 342 -1.25 33.49 2.54
CA THR A 342 -0.37 33.47 1.37
C THR A 342 -0.79 34.56 0.36
N PRO A 343 0.15 35.40 -0.14
CA PRO A 343 -0.17 36.47 -1.09
C PRO A 343 -0.96 36.01 -2.33
N GLY A 344 -1.89 36.84 -2.78
CA GLY A 344 -2.78 36.54 -3.91
C GLY A 344 -4.06 35.86 -3.45
N ALA A 345 -4.45 34.75 -4.07
CA ALA A 345 -5.74 34.12 -3.83
C ALA A 345 -5.91 33.49 -2.43
N GLY A 346 -4.83 33.34 -1.65
CA GLY A 346 -4.84 32.96 -0.24
C GLY A 346 -5.12 34.13 0.73
N SER A 347 -5.07 35.38 0.25
CA SER A 347 -5.44 36.59 0.98
C SER A 347 -6.47 37.38 0.18
N PRO A 348 -7.67 36.80 -0.07
CA PRO A 348 -8.68 37.43 -0.91
C PRO A 348 -9.11 38.78 -0.33
N THR A 349 -9.31 39.76 -1.22
CA THR A 349 -9.92 41.03 -0.85
C THR A 349 -11.43 40.90 -0.87
N VAL A 350 -12.08 41.30 0.21
CA VAL A 350 -13.54 41.38 0.32
C VAL A 350 -13.99 42.82 0.49
N PRO A 351 -15.15 43.21 -0.08
CA PRO A 351 -15.68 44.56 0.11
C PRO A 351 -16.11 44.79 1.56
N CYS A 352 -15.99 46.03 2.04
CA CYS A 352 -16.59 46.41 3.32
C CYS A 352 -18.12 46.38 3.23
N VAL A 353 -18.77 46.02 4.32
CA VAL A 353 -20.23 45.87 4.41
C VAL A 353 -20.78 46.86 5.42
N GLU A 354 -21.84 47.59 5.02
CA GLU A 354 -22.58 48.48 5.93
C GLU A 354 -23.68 47.70 6.66
N VAL A 355 -23.69 47.80 7.99
CA VAL A 355 -24.70 47.16 8.85
C VAL A 355 -26.09 47.75 8.55
N GLN A 356 -27.04 46.87 8.29
CA GLN A 356 -28.45 47.19 8.00
C GLN A 356 -29.32 47.05 9.25
N GLN A 357 -30.53 47.61 9.19
CA GLN A 357 -31.50 47.56 10.30
C GLN A 357 -31.82 46.13 10.72
N GLY A 358 -31.66 45.83 12.01
CA GLY A 358 -31.97 44.52 12.61
C GLY A 358 -30.86 43.48 12.51
N GLN A 359 -29.73 43.77 11.86
CA GLN A 359 -28.58 42.87 11.84
C GLN A 359 -27.84 42.89 13.18
N THR A 360 -27.57 41.69 13.71
CA THR A 360 -26.77 41.48 14.93
C THR A 360 -25.44 40.79 14.65
N SER A 361 -25.21 40.33 13.41
CA SER A 361 -23.97 39.72 12.92
C SER A 361 -23.83 39.91 11.41
N LEU A 362 -22.61 39.89 10.89
CA LEU A 362 -22.29 39.87 9.47
C LEU A 362 -21.49 38.60 9.11
N GLU A 363 -21.80 37.98 7.97
CA GLU A 363 -21.08 36.82 7.45
C GLU A 363 -20.39 37.19 6.14
N PHE A 364 -19.07 37.01 6.09
CA PHE A 364 -18.25 37.23 4.90
C PHE A 364 -17.88 35.88 4.30
N HIS A 365 -18.16 35.72 3.00
CA HIS A 365 -17.87 34.51 2.24
C HIS A 365 -16.54 34.68 1.50
N LEU A 366 -15.54 33.90 1.87
CA LEU A 366 -14.25 33.86 1.18
C LEU A 366 -14.23 32.69 0.19
N PRO A 367 -13.63 32.86 -1.01
CA PRO A 367 -13.58 31.80 -2.01
C PRO A 367 -12.79 30.57 -1.51
N PRO A 368 -13.01 29.37 -2.09
CA PRO A 368 -12.24 28.15 -1.75
C PRO A 368 -10.72 28.32 -1.82
N SER A 369 -10.22 29.24 -2.67
CA SER A 369 -8.80 29.57 -2.76
C SER A 369 -8.21 30.13 -1.45
N ALA A 370 -9.03 30.75 -0.59
CA ALA A 370 -8.63 31.22 0.72
C ALA A 370 -8.17 30.08 1.64
N ALA A 371 -8.71 28.87 1.43
CA ALA A 371 -8.23 27.65 2.08
C ALA A 371 -7.10 26.99 1.27
N SER A 372 -7.31 26.71 -0.02
CA SER A 372 -6.38 25.87 -0.79
C SER A 372 -5.00 26.47 -1.02
N HIS A 373 -4.89 27.81 -1.11
CA HIS A 373 -3.58 28.46 -1.19
C HIS A 373 -2.85 28.49 0.16
N ASN A 374 -3.54 28.22 1.27
CA ASN A 374 -3.00 28.25 2.63
C ASN A 374 -2.87 26.87 3.27
N PHE A 375 -3.03 25.77 2.54
CA PHE A 375 -2.81 24.43 3.08
C PHE A 375 -1.43 24.32 3.77
N GLY A 376 -1.43 23.84 5.00
CA GLY A 376 -0.27 23.73 5.88
C GLY A 376 0.12 25.03 6.61
N GLU A 377 -0.39 26.18 6.18
CA GLU A 377 -0.02 27.51 6.68
C GLU A 377 -0.97 28.04 7.76
N ARG A 378 -0.55 29.12 8.42
CA ARG A 378 -1.42 29.90 9.33
C ARG A 378 -2.07 31.05 8.59
N VAL A 379 -3.33 31.31 8.92
CA VAL A 379 -4.12 32.44 8.42
C VAL A 379 -4.59 33.30 9.58
N THR A 380 -4.75 34.59 9.32
CA THR A 380 -5.25 35.59 10.26
C THR A 380 -6.48 36.28 9.70
N ALA A 381 -7.58 36.30 10.46
CA ALA A 381 -8.76 37.08 10.15
C ALA A 381 -8.95 38.19 11.19
N SER A 382 -9.18 39.42 10.74
CA SER A 382 -9.47 40.57 11.62
C SER A 382 -10.40 41.52 10.88
N TYR A 383 -11.12 42.38 11.60
CA TYR A 383 -11.96 43.38 10.95
C TYR A 383 -11.80 44.74 11.61
N THR A 384 -12.23 45.77 10.89
CA THR A 384 -12.37 47.12 11.43
C THR A 384 -13.82 47.56 11.36
N VAL A 385 -14.27 48.30 12.37
CA VAL A 385 -15.57 48.98 12.37
C VAL A 385 -15.34 50.48 12.21
N GLN A 386 -16.01 51.09 11.25
CA GLN A 386 -15.95 52.52 11.00
C GLN A 386 -17.30 53.16 11.34
N ARG A 387 -17.23 54.14 12.25
CA ARG A 387 -18.36 54.98 12.69
C ARG A 387 -17.78 56.31 13.14
N GLY A 388 -17.39 57.16 12.19
CA GLY A 388 -16.67 58.43 12.43
C GLY A 388 -15.21 58.28 12.91
N LYS A 389 -14.94 57.28 13.74
CA LYS A 389 -13.62 56.74 14.12
C LYS A 389 -13.52 55.28 13.64
N THR A 390 -12.30 54.75 13.56
CA THR A 390 -12.04 53.34 13.22
C THR A 390 -11.59 52.57 14.45
N TRP A 391 -12.22 51.41 14.71
CA TRP A 391 -11.83 50.47 15.76
C TRP A 391 -11.36 49.16 15.13
N PRO A 392 -10.15 48.66 15.46
CA PRO A 392 -9.67 47.36 15.02
C PRO A 392 -10.10 46.24 15.99
N SER A 393 -10.45 45.08 15.44
CA SER A 393 -10.66 43.87 16.24
C SER A 393 -9.33 43.23 16.65
N PRO A 394 -9.30 42.44 17.73
CA PRO A 394 -8.27 41.43 17.91
C PRO A 394 -8.27 40.44 16.72
N PRO A 395 -7.12 39.84 16.37
CA PRO A 395 -7.04 38.86 15.29
C PRO A 395 -7.55 37.48 15.74
N PHE A 396 -8.25 36.80 14.84
CA PHE A 396 -8.46 35.35 14.87
C PHE A 396 -7.33 34.67 14.09
N GLN A 397 -6.69 33.66 14.68
CA GLN A 397 -5.61 32.91 14.04
C GLN A 397 -5.97 31.43 13.98
N ALA A 398 -5.83 30.82 12.81
CA ALA A 398 -6.01 29.39 12.61
C ALA A 398 -4.93 28.80 11.71
N GLN A 399 -4.63 27.52 11.87
CA GLN A 399 -3.83 26.76 10.91
C GLN A 399 -4.76 26.03 9.94
N VAL A 400 -4.54 26.20 8.63
CA VAL A 400 -5.23 25.40 7.63
C VAL A 400 -4.45 24.09 7.46
N LEU A 401 -5.10 22.95 7.66
CA LEU A 401 -4.45 21.66 7.53
C LEU A 401 -4.20 21.35 6.04
N ASN A 402 -3.27 20.43 5.77
CA ASN A 402 -3.18 19.84 4.44
C ASN A 402 -4.40 18.93 4.21
N PRO A 403 -4.96 18.86 2.99
CA PRO A 403 -5.98 17.88 2.67
C PRO A 403 -5.43 16.47 2.89
N VAL A 404 -6.25 15.64 3.52
CA VAL A 404 -5.99 14.21 3.71
C VAL A 404 -6.96 13.42 2.84
N ASP A 405 -6.65 12.17 2.53
CA ASP A 405 -7.50 11.27 1.71
C ASP A 405 -7.74 11.72 0.26
N LEU A 406 -6.75 12.35 -0.35
CA LEU A 406 -6.74 12.61 -1.80
C LEU A 406 -6.76 11.27 -2.58
N THR A 407 -7.66 11.20 -3.56
CA THR A 407 -8.05 9.97 -4.28
C THR A 407 -6.88 9.24 -4.93
N ASP A 408 -7.02 7.92 -5.08
CA ASP A 408 -5.98 7.07 -5.65
C ASP A 408 -5.84 7.29 -7.17
N VAL A 409 -4.60 7.22 -7.67
CA VAL A 409 -4.34 7.08 -9.10
C VAL A 409 -4.77 5.68 -9.54
N THR A 410 -5.55 5.59 -10.61
CA THR A 410 -5.96 4.31 -11.20
C THR A 410 -5.43 4.19 -12.61
N VAL A 411 -5.28 2.96 -13.10
CA VAL A 411 -4.94 2.68 -14.50
C VAL A 411 -6.06 1.85 -15.08
N GLU A 412 -6.67 2.32 -16.16
CA GLU A 412 -7.89 1.72 -16.72
C GLU A 412 -7.68 0.27 -17.16
N GLU A 413 -6.52 -0.04 -17.74
CA GLU A 413 -6.15 -1.37 -18.24
C GLU A 413 -5.62 -2.30 -17.15
N ALA A 414 -5.49 -1.82 -15.90
CA ALA A 414 -5.08 -2.66 -14.78
C ALA A 414 -6.24 -3.51 -14.26
N THR A 415 -5.98 -4.78 -13.97
CA THR A 415 -6.96 -5.72 -13.40
C THR A 415 -6.32 -6.49 -12.26
N ASP A 416 -7.01 -6.62 -11.13
CA ASP A 416 -6.53 -7.31 -9.92
C ASP A 416 -5.12 -6.88 -9.46
N GLY A 417 -4.84 -5.56 -9.54
CA GLY A 417 -3.54 -4.99 -9.15
C GLY A 417 -2.40 -5.29 -10.12
N LYS A 418 -2.70 -5.75 -11.34
CA LYS A 418 -1.72 -6.03 -12.39
C LYS A 418 -1.99 -5.23 -13.64
N LEU A 419 -0.92 -4.69 -14.24
CA LEU A 419 -0.96 -4.12 -15.59
C LEU A 419 -0.32 -5.13 -16.56
N CYS A 420 -1.14 -5.82 -17.35
CA CYS A 420 -0.69 -6.87 -18.27
C CYS A 420 -0.63 -6.36 -19.70
N LEU A 421 0.58 -6.25 -20.26
CA LEU A 421 0.79 -5.68 -21.60
C LEU A 421 0.27 -6.59 -22.75
N ASN A 422 -0.14 -7.83 -22.45
CA ASN A 422 -0.83 -8.70 -23.41
C ASN A 422 -2.32 -8.34 -23.57
N ASN A 423 -2.91 -7.59 -22.63
CA ASN A 423 -4.35 -7.31 -22.62
C ASN A 423 -4.74 -6.09 -23.47
N PHE A 424 -3.77 -5.28 -23.89
CA PHE A 424 -3.96 -4.07 -24.68
C PHE A 424 -2.75 -3.85 -25.60
N LEU A 425 -2.94 -3.16 -26.73
CA LEU A 425 -1.88 -2.94 -27.75
C LEU A 425 -1.27 -1.54 -27.70
N ASP A 426 -2.05 -0.54 -27.27
CA ASP A 426 -1.64 0.86 -27.25
C ASP A 426 -1.06 1.27 -25.87
N ASN A 427 -1.06 2.58 -25.59
CA ASN A 427 -0.72 3.14 -24.28
C ASN A 427 -1.79 2.76 -23.24
N ALA A 428 -1.38 2.67 -21.98
CA ALA A 428 -2.34 2.58 -20.87
C ALA A 428 -2.82 3.99 -20.46
N THR A 429 -3.93 4.09 -19.74
CA THR A 429 -4.52 5.37 -19.32
C THR A 429 -4.51 5.49 -17.80
N ALA A 430 -3.76 6.46 -17.27
CA ALA A 430 -3.78 6.81 -15.86
C ALA A 430 -4.87 7.85 -15.59
N ILE A 431 -5.74 7.55 -14.63
CA ILE A 431 -6.88 8.37 -14.24
C ILE A 431 -6.72 8.78 -12.78
N VAL A 432 -6.75 10.09 -12.54
CA VAL A 432 -6.92 10.68 -11.21
C VAL A 432 -8.30 11.32 -11.17
N PRO A 433 -9.25 10.81 -10.37
CA PRO A 433 -10.57 11.40 -10.25
C PRO A 433 -10.50 12.87 -9.84
N LYS A 434 -11.50 13.65 -10.23
CA LYS A 434 -11.66 15.03 -9.80
C LYS A 434 -11.52 15.14 -8.27
N TRP A 435 -10.66 16.06 -7.81
CA TRP A 435 -10.45 16.34 -6.39
C TRP A 435 -11.10 17.67 -5.97
N ASP A 436 -11.34 17.81 -4.66
CA ASP A 436 -11.79 19.06 -4.07
C ASP A 436 -10.75 20.16 -4.29
N TYR A 437 -11.21 21.40 -4.53
CA TYR A 437 -10.37 22.55 -4.86
C TYR A 437 -9.65 22.50 -6.20
N ILE A 438 -9.97 21.56 -7.11
CA ILE A 438 -9.42 21.58 -8.47
C ILE A 438 -9.73 22.93 -9.16
N ALA A 439 -8.70 23.56 -9.72
CA ALA A 439 -8.82 24.86 -10.37
C ALA A 439 -7.84 25.00 -11.54
N LEU A 440 -8.22 25.78 -12.55
CA LEU A 440 -7.34 26.08 -13.70
C LEU A 440 -6.03 26.72 -13.23
N GLY A 441 -4.92 26.30 -13.82
CA GLY A 441 -3.59 26.81 -13.50
C GLY A 441 -2.90 26.15 -12.30
N GLN A 442 -3.57 25.24 -11.58
CA GLN A 442 -2.87 24.31 -10.68
C GLN A 442 -1.93 23.42 -11.49
N LEU A 443 -0.72 23.20 -11.00
CA LEU A 443 0.28 22.40 -11.73
C LEU A 443 0.32 20.99 -11.16
N CYS A 444 0.33 20.01 -12.06
CA CYS A 444 0.25 18.59 -11.76
C CYS A 444 1.56 17.89 -12.14
N TRP A 445 1.98 16.96 -11.31
CA TRP A 445 3.07 16.03 -11.59
C TRP A 445 2.55 14.61 -11.49
N MET A 446 2.98 13.76 -12.40
CA MET A 446 2.76 12.32 -12.35
C MET A 446 4.07 11.64 -12.71
N TRP A 447 4.51 10.68 -11.89
CA TRP A 447 5.72 9.94 -12.17
C TRP A 447 5.61 8.50 -11.70
N ILE A 448 6.36 7.63 -12.36
CA ILE A 448 6.43 6.21 -12.06
C ILE A 448 7.81 5.89 -11.51
N VAL A 449 7.82 5.13 -10.41
CA VAL A 449 9.02 4.55 -9.81
C VAL A 449 8.94 3.04 -9.95
N GLY A 450 9.94 2.43 -10.57
CA GLY A 450 10.03 0.99 -10.71
C GLY A 450 11.47 0.53 -10.86
N LYS A 451 11.67 -0.63 -11.48
CA LYS A 451 12.99 -1.19 -11.76
C LYS A 451 13.09 -1.63 -13.21
N LEU A 452 14.28 -1.55 -13.78
CA LEU A 452 14.62 -2.18 -15.06
C LEU A 452 14.91 -3.68 -14.86
N GLU A 453 14.98 -4.43 -15.96
CA GLU A 453 15.27 -5.89 -15.95
C GLU A 453 16.60 -6.27 -15.28
N ASP A 454 17.58 -5.37 -15.26
CA ASP A 454 18.87 -5.56 -14.57
C ASP A 454 18.80 -5.26 -13.05
N GLY A 455 17.63 -4.84 -12.56
CA GLY A 455 17.36 -4.49 -11.17
C GLY A 455 17.67 -3.04 -10.80
N SER A 456 18.23 -2.23 -11.71
CA SER A 456 18.49 -0.81 -11.48
C SER A 456 17.18 -0.01 -11.33
N PRO A 457 17.15 1.07 -10.53
CA PRO A 457 15.95 1.88 -10.36
C PRO A 457 15.59 2.61 -11.66
N PHE A 458 14.29 2.65 -11.96
CA PHE A 458 13.74 3.38 -13.10
C PHE A 458 12.79 4.46 -12.59
N LEU A 459 13.05 5.71 -12.98
CA LEU A 459 12.17 6.85 -12.72
C LEU A 459 11.71 7.43 -14.06
N TRP A 460 10.40 7.55 -14.22
CA TRP A 460 9.77 8.05 -15.44
C TRP A 460 8.77 9.15 -15.11
N SER A 461 9.00 10.36 -15.62
CA SER A 461 8.05 11.47 -15.51
C SER A 461 6.99 11.37 -16.61
N VAL A 462 5.72 11.30 -16.21
CA VAL A 462 4.54 11.24 -17.08
C VAL A 462 3.96 12.64 -17.30
N LEU A 463 3.82 13.41 -16.21
CA LEU A 463 3.45 14.82 -16.24
C LEU A 463 4.50 15.61 -15.46
N ASP A 464 4.96 16.74 -16.01
CA ASP A 464 5.90 17.63 -15.36
C ASP A 464 5.38 19.07 -15.35
N ALA A 465 4.92 19.52 -14.17
CA ALA A 465 4.37 20.86 -13.96
C ALA A 465 3.24 21.21 -14.95
N GLU A 466 2.42 20.22 -15.33
CA GLU A 466 1.37 20.39 -16.33
C GLU A 466 0.14 21.09 -15.72
N PRO A 467 -0.34 22.20 -16.30
CA PRO A 467 -1.47 22.93 -15.74
C PRO A 467 -2.79 22.18 -15.93
N VAL A 468 -3.67 22.24 -14.92
CA VAL A 468 -5.05 21.78 -15.04
C VAL A 468 -5.74 22.52 -16.19
N CYS A 469 -6.13 21.77 -17.22
CA CYS A 469 -6.85 22.25 -18.39
C CYS A 469 -8.38 22.20 -18.17
N PRO A 470 -9.20 22.84 -19.04
CA PRO A 470 -10.66 22.83 -18.92
C PRO A 470 -11.28 21.43 -18.87
N GLU A 471 -10.71 20.47 -19.59
CA GLU A 471 -11.16 19.08 -19.61
C GLU A 471 -10.94 18.40 -18.25
N TRP A 472 -9.75 18.60 -17.65
CA TRP A 472 -9.42 18.03 -16.35
C TRP A 472 -10.22 18.67 -15.21
N LEU A 473 -10.60 19.93 -15.33
CA LEU A 473 -11.46 20.62 -14.36
C LEU A 473 -12.83 19.91 -14.20
N ALA A 474 -13.35 19.34 -15.29
CA ALA A 474 -14.66 18.69 -15.29
C ALA A 474 -14.62 17.26 -14.71
N GLY A 475 -13.61 16.47 -15.08
CA GLY A 475 -13.56 15.02 -14.80
C GLY A 475 -12.39 14.51 -13.96
N GLY A 476 -11.36 15.33 -13.72
CA GLY A 476 -10.07 14.89 -13.18
C GLY A 476 -9.02 14.67 -14.28
N VAL A 477 -7.81 14.28 -13.88
CA VAL A 477 -6.69 14.09 -14.81
C VAL A 477 -6.82 12.74 -15.51
N SER A 478 -6.72 12.75 -16.83
CA SER A 478 -6.59 11.55 -17.66
C SER A 478 -5.37 11.74 -18.55
N THR A 479 -4.38 10.86 -18.42
CA THR A 479 -3.13 10.94 -19.19
C THR A 479 -2.66 9.56 -19.64
N ALA A 480 -1.97 9.51 -20.77
CA ALA A 480 -1.45 8.28 -21.33
C ALA A 480 -0.13 7.88 -20.66
N LEU A 481 -0.06 6.63 -20.22
CA LEU A 481 1.17 5.93 -19.88
C LEU A 481 1.72 5.30 -21.15
N ASP A 482 2.78 5.89 -21.71
CA ASP A 482 3.36 5.44 -22.96
C ASP A 482 3.85 3.99 -22.89
N ARG A 483 3.45 3.18 -23.88
CA ARG A 483 3.74 1.75 -23.89
C ARG A 483 5.26 1.47 -23.91
N GLN A 484 6.02 2.27 -24.66
CA GLN A 484 7.46 2.05 -24.81
C GLN A 484 8.22 2.23 -23.48
N SER A 485 7.75 3.11 -22.61
CA SER A 485 8.30 3.29 -21.26
C SER A 485 7.83 2.18 -20.31
N LEU A 486 6.59 1.71 -20.43
CA LEU A 486 6.13 0.52 -19.71
C LEU A 486 6.95 -0.72 -20.09
N GLU A 487 7.35 -0.87 -21.36
CA GLU A 487 8.19 -1.97 -21.83
C GLU A 487 9.63 -1.98 -21.26
N LYS A 488 10.09 -0.87 -20.67
CA LYS A 488 11.41 -0.78 -20.00
C LYS A 488 11.39 -1.35 -18.58
N LEU A 489 10.24 -1.32 -17.91
CA LEU A 489 10.09 -1.82 -16.55
C LEU A 489 10.26 -3.35 -16.52
N ALA A 490 10.85 -3.87 -15.45
CA ALA A 490 11.08 -5.30 -15.25
C ALA A 490 9.76 -6.09 -15.23
N ASP A 491 9.79 -7.26 -15.86
CA ASP A 491 8.69 -8.21 -15.79
C ASP A 491 8.39 -8.69 -14.36
N CYS A 492 7.10 -8.85 -14.05
CA CYS A 492 6.58 -9.39 -12.79
C CYS A 492 6.97 -8.63 -11.51
N LEU A 493 7.53 -7.41 -11.61
CA LEU A 493 7.83 -6.56 -10.46
C LEU A 493 6.74 -5.49 -10.25
N VAL A 494 6.64 -5.01 -9.01
CA VAL A 494 5.77 -3.91 -8.65
C VAL A 494 6.44 -2.59 -9.01
N PHE A 495 5.66 -1.67 -9.58
CA PHE A 495 6.01 -0.27 -9.75
C PHE A 495 4.95 0.62 -9.11
N ASP A 496 5.34 1.81 -8.71
CA ASP A 496 4.51 2.79 -8.03
C ASP A 496 4.23 3.97 -8.96
N ILE A 497 2.97 4.39 -9.00
CA ILE A 497 2.49 5.57 -9.71
C ILE A 497 2.21 6.63 -8.66
N HIS A 498 2.86 7.78 -8.80
CA HIS A 498 2.71 8.92 -7.92
C HIS A 498 2.04 10.07 -8.66
N PHE A 499 1.24 10.84 -7.94
CA PHE A 499 0.64 12.07 -8.43
C PHE A 499 0.70 13.15 -7.36
N ALA A 500 0.97 14.39 -7.75
CA ALA A 500 1.00 15.52 -6.83
C ALA A 500 0.51 16.80 -7.51
N VAL A 501 -0.14 17.68 -6.74
CA VAL A 501 -0.70 18.94 -7.23
C VAL A 501 -0.17 20.12 -6.42
N ASN A 502 0.31 21.15 -7.09
CA ASN A 502 0.58 22.44 -6.47
C ASN A 502 -0.68 23.32 -6.57
N PHE A 503 -1.42 23.40 -5.46
CA PHE A 503 -2.68 24.15 -5.37
C PHE A 503 -2.52 25.66 -5.55
N ARG A 504 -1.29 26.19 -5.43
CA ARG A 504 -0.96 27.61 -5.65
C ARG A 504 -0.58 27.93 -7.11
N GLY A 505 -0.48 26.92 -7.98
CA GLY A 505 -0.08 27.08 -9.38
C GLY A 505 1.39 27.48 -9.56
N LYS A 506 2.27 27.17 -8.61
CA LYS A 506 3.72 27.43 -8.71
C LYS A 506 4.45 26.21 -9.28
N PRO A 507 5.42 26.39 -10.20
CA PRO A 507 6.19 25.28 -10.78
C PRO A 507 7.28 24.78 -9.81
N ASN A 508 6.88 24.43 -8.59
CA ASN A 508 7.75 23.83 -7.58
C ASN A 508 7.08 22.56 -7.04
N GLN A 509 7.64 21.41 -7.41
CA GLN A 509 7.13 20.09 -7.00
C GLN A 509 7.27 19.87 -5.48
N ALA A 510 8.27 20.46 -4.82
CA ALA A 510 8.47 20.30 -3.38
C ALA A 510 7.32 20.88 -2.54
N ASP A 511 6.60 21.86 -3.09
CA ASP A 511 5.43 22.49 -2.46
C ASP A 511 4.11 21.82 -2.91
N ALA A 512 4.18 20.81 -3.79
CA ALA A 512 3.01 20.08 -4.26
C ALA A 512 2.55 19.07 -3.20
N ILE A 513 1.24 18.91 -3.07
CA ILE A 513 0.64 17.95 -2.14
C ILE A 513 0.45 16.63 -2.89
N ALA A 514 1.07 15.57 -2.36
CA ALA A 514 1.00 14.24 -2.95
C ALA A 514 -0.36 13.58 -2.68
N PHE A 515 -0.89 12.94 -3.71
CA PHE A 515 -2.04 12.05 -3.63
C PHE A 515 -1.57 10.65 -3.20
N ARG A 516 -2.51 9.76 -2.87
CA ARG A 516 -2.13 8.38 -2.56
C ARG A 516 -1.53 7.71 -3.80
N SER A 517 -0.32 7.17 -3.64
CA SER A 517 0.34 6.42 -4.71
C SER A 517 -0.34 5.07 -4.94
N SER A 518 -0.32 4.61 -6.19
CA SER A 518 -0.88 3.32 -6.60
C SER A 518 0.24 2.36 -6.97
N SER A 519 0.19 1.13 -6.46
CA SER A 519 1.20 0.10 -6.72
C SER A 519 0.61 -0.98 -7.62
N LEU A 520 1.23 -1.22 -8.77
CA LEU A 520 0.79 -2.24 -9.73
C LEU A 520 1.93 -3.21 -10.02
N GLN A 521 1.62 -4.50 -10.13
CA GLN A 521 2.55 -5.47 -10.71
C GLN A 521 2.50 -5.37 -12.23
N LEU A 522 3.65 -5.13 -12.86
CA LEU A 522 3.75 -5.18 -14.31
C LEU A 522 3.87 -6.63 -14.78
N VAL A 523 3.04 -7.02 -15.74
CA VAL A 523 3.21 -8.27 -16.49
C VAL A 523 3.55 -7.89 -17.92
N GLN A 524 4.79 -8.10 -18.30
CA GLN A 524 5.29 -7.81 -19.64
C GLN A 524 4.70 -8.76 -20.65
N ALA A 525 4.70 -8.34 -21.92
CA ALA A 525 4.27 -9.18 -23.02
C ALA A 525 5.03 -10.51 -23.03
N ASP A 526 4.40 -11.52 -23.62
CA ASP A 526 4.97 -12.86 -23.72
C ASP A 526 6.32 -12.85 -24.44
N LEU A 527 7.29 -13.59 -23.91
CA LEU A 527 8.62 -13.69 -24.52
C LEU A 527 8.50 -14.38 -25.88
N GLN A 528 9.19 -13.81 -26.87
CA GLN A 528 9.35 -14.45 -28.18
C GLN A 528 10.47 -15.49 -28.09
N LEU A 529 10.10 -16.75 -27.83
CA LEU A 529 11.05 -17.85 -27.71
C LEU A 529 11.26 -18.57 -29.05
N GLU A 530 12.52 -18.67 -29.46
CA GLU A 530 12.95 -19.52 -30.59
C GLU A 530 13.42 -20.89 -30.08
N ALA A 531 13.55 -21.88 -30.98
CA ALA A 531 14.16 -23.16 -30.63
C ALA A 531 15.63 -22.96 -30.22
N PRO A 532 16.15 -23.77 -29.27
CA PRO A 532 17.56 -23.69 -28.90
C PRO A 532 18.45 -24.12 -30.07
N SER A 533 19.75 -23.83 -29.98
CA SER A 533 20.76 -24.28 -30.95
C SER A 533 21.80 -25.19 -30.30
N VAL A 534 22.42 -26.07 -31.08
CA VAL A 534 23.54 -26.89 -30.62
C VAL A 534 24.81 -26.41 -31.31
N ARG A 535 25.82 -26.00 -30.53
CA ARG A 535 27.00 -25.30 -31.06
C ARG A 535 27.86 -26.18 -31.98
N GLU A 536 27.88 -27.48 -31.75
CA GLU A 536 28.66 -28.48 -32.47
C GLU A 536 27.91 -29.01 -33.71
N ALA A 537 26.66 -28.61 -33.89
CA ALA A 537 25.79 -28.99 -35.01
C ALA A 537 25.70 -27.87 -36.06
N VAL A 538 25.34 -28.25 -37.28
CA VAL A 538 25.00 -27.30 -38.35
C VAL A 538 23.47 -27.32 -38.51
N GLY A 539 22.81 -26.31 -37.93
CA GLY A 539 21.35 -26.28 -37.87
C GLY A 539 20.82 -27.45 -37.03
N ARG A 540 20.09 -28.37 -37.67
CA ARG A 540 19.54 -29.57 -37.04
C ARG A 540 20.42 -30.81 -37.13
N GLU A 541 21.55 -30.73 -37.84
CA GLU A 541 22.39 -31.88 -38.15
C GLU A 541 23.63 -31.90 -37.25
N LEU A 542 23.70 -32.88 -36.34
CA LEU A 542 24.90 -33.15 -35.56
C LEU A 542 25.66 -34.31 -36.19
N THR A 543 26.81 -34.00 -36.77
CA THR A 543 27.82 -35.04 -37.05
C THR A 543 28.31 -35.57 -35.71
N VAL A 544 27.97 -36.81 -35.35
CA VAL A 544 28.20 -37.35 -33.99
C VAL A 544 29.67 -37.23 -33.54
N TRP A 545 30.62 -37.30 -34.47
CA TRP A 545 32.03 -37.11 -34.18
C TRP A 545 32.34 -35.76 -33.51
N ASN A 546 31.61 -34.69 -33.85
CA ASN A 546 31.77 -33.38 -33.23
C ASN A 546 31.25 -33.34 -31.79
N GLY A 547 30.29 -34.20 -31.44
CA GLY A 547 29.70 -34.31 -30.10
C GLY A 547 30.30 -35.43 -29.23
N ARG A 548 31.43 -36.02 -29.63
CA ARG A 548 32.03 -37.18 -28.95
C ARG A 548 32.41 -36.95 -27.48
N ASP A 549 32.67 -35.69 -27.14
CA ASP A 549 33.04 -35.22 -25.80
C ASP A 549 31.87 -34.49 -25.09
N GLY A 550 30.66 -34.56 -25.68
CA GLY A 550 29.49 -33.78 -25.29
C GLY A 550 29.18 -32.68 -26.29
N VAL A 551 28.05 -32.01 -26.10
CA VAL A 551 27.64 -30.86 -26.92
C VAL A 551 27.13 -29.73 -26.04
N THR A 552 27.01 -28.53 -26.59
CA THR A 552 26.54 -27.34 -25.90
C THR A 552 25.21 -26.89 -26.49
N VAL A 553 24.14 -26.97 -25.71
CA VAL A 553 22.84 -26.39 -26.07
C VAL A 553 22.84 -24.91 -25.66
N ARG A 554 22.75 -24.02 -26.64
CA ARG A 554 22.64 -22.58 -26.45
C ARG A 554 21.20 -22.13 -26.48
N VAL A 555 20.79 -21.47 -25.40
CA VAL A 555 19.50 -20.80 -25.25
C VAL A 555 19.70 -19.30 -25.41
N GLN A 556 18.92 -18.67 -26.27
CA GLN A 556 18.93 -17.22 -26.50
C GLN A 556 17.52 -16.74 -26.85
N TYR A 557 17.13 -15.57 -26.36
CA TYR A 557 15.86 -14.91 -26.72
C TYR A 557 15.93 -13.43 -26.31
N PRO A 558 15.12 -12.55 -26.94
CA PRO A 558 15.07 -11.13 -26.60
C PRO A 558 14.68 -10.91 -25.13
N ARG A 559 15.26 -9.89 -24.50
CA ARG A 559 14.99 -9.54 -23.07
C ARG A 559 15.32 -10.68 -22.08
N MET A 560 16.32 -11.49 -22.39
CA MET A 560 16.86 -12.43 -21.42
C MET A 560 17.35 -11.69 -20.17
N SER A 561 16.90 -12.10 -19.00
CA SER A 561 17.13 -11.43 -17.72
C SER A 561 17.67 -12.43 -16.68
N PRO A 562 18.56 -12.01 -15.75
CA PRO A 562 18.98 -12.83 -14.61
C PRO A 562 17.84 -13.28 -13.69
N HIS A 563 16.68 -12.64 -13.77
CA HIS A 563 15.48 -13.01 -13.04
C HIS A 563 14.72 -14.20 -13.67
N HIS A 564 15.08 -14.60 -14.88
CA HIS A 564 14.54 -15.78 -15.52
C HIS A 564 15.29 -17.04 -15.07
N THR A 565 14.55 -18.10 -14.79
CA THR A 565 15.11 -19.44 -14.56
C THR A 565 14.92 -20.27 -15.83
N LEU A 566 16.02 -20.73 -16.40
CA LEU A 566 16.09 -21.50 -17.63
C LEU A 566 16.30 -22.97 -17.33
N THR A 567 15.52 -23.83 -17.97
CA THR A 567 15.70 -25.29 -17.91
C THR A 567 15.68 -25.86 -19.32
N VAL A 568 16.71 -26.61 -19.70
CA VAL A 568 16.76 -27.33 -20.98
C VAL A 568 16.23 -28.75 -20.80
N CYS A 569 15.38 -29.18 -21.73
CA CYS A 569 14.92 -30.55 -21.86
C CYS A 569 15.57 -31.17 -23.10
N TRP A 570 16.59 -31.99 -22.90
CA TRP A 570 17.10 -32.93 -23.91
C TRP A 570 16.32 -34.24 -23.76
N LYS A 571 15.42 -34.56 -24.70
CA LYS A 571 14.59 -35.77 -24.57
C LYS A 571 15.39 -37.04 -24.87
N GLN A 572 15.44 -37.94 -23.90
CA GLN A 572 16.01 -39.27 -24.03
C GLN A 572 14.99 -40.29 -23.53
N ALA A 573 14.62 -41.27 -24.37
CA ALA A 573 13.58 -42.26 -24.07
C ALA A 573 12.24 -41.66 -23.58
N GLY A 574 11.86 -40.49 -24.11
CA GLY A 574 10.61 -39.80 -23.78
C GLY A 574 10.66 -38.90 -22.54
N VAL A 575 11.77 -38.89 -21.79
CA VAL A 575 11.97 -38.07 -20.59
C VAL A 575 13.08 -37.03 -20.80
N CYS A 576 12.98 -35.89 -20.12
CA CYS A 576 14.04 -34.88 -20.15
C CYS A 576 15.24 -35.35 -19.32
N LEU A 577 16.45 -35.22 -19.88
CA LEU A 577 17.69 -35.39 -19.12
C LEU A 577 17.70 -34.44 -17.91
N PRO A 578 18.06 -34.90 -16.70
CA PRO A 578 18.11 -34.05 -15.51
C PRO A 578 19.29 -33.08 -15.60
N LEU A 579 19.01 -31.87 -16.09
CA LEU A 579 19.97 -30.77 -16.20
C LEU A 579 19.68 -29.72 -15.13
N PRO A 580 20.71 -29.13 -14.50
CA PRO A 580 20.50 -28.05 -13.54
C PRO A 580 19.93 -26.83 -14.26
N SER A 581 18.93 -26.18 -13.65
CA SER A 581 18.44 -24.89 -14.13
C SER A 581 19.50 -23.81 -13.95
N GLN A 582 19.51 -22.83 -14.84
CA GLN A 582 20.44 -21.67 -14.77
C GLN A 582 19.67 -20.36 -14.85
N PRO A 583 20.14 -19.27 -14.22
CA PRO A 583 19.58 -17.95 -14.46
C PRO A 583 19.83 -17.51 -15.92
N GLY A 584 18.95 -16.67 -16.47
CA GLY A 584 19.21 -15.99 -17.74
C GLY A 584 20.44 -15.08 -17.65
N ASN A 585 21.02 -14.73 -18.79
CA ASN A 585 22.17 -13.84 -18.84
C ASN A 585 21.98 -12.75 -19.89
N LEU A 586 21.85 -11.50 -19.43
CA LEU A 586 21.64 -10.33 -20.28
C LEU A 586 22.85 -10.04 -21.18
N GLU A 587 24.06 -10.24 -20.65
CA GLU A 587 25.32 -10.10 -21.39
C GLU A 587 26.14 -11.38 -21.24
N PRO A 588 26.19 -12.23 -22.28
CA PRO A 588 26.10 -11.88 -23.71
C PRO A 588 24.72 -12.05 -24.38
N GLY A 589 23.64 -12.29 -23.63
CA GLY A 589 22.28 -12.50 -24.18
C GLY A 589 21.95 -13.97 -24.49
N TYR A 590 22.78 -14.90 -24.01
CA TYR A 590 22.57 -16.34 -24.12
C TYR A 590 23.09 -17.09 -22.90
N VAL A 591 22.60 -18.32 -22.72
CA VAL A 591 23.08 -19.27 -21.71
C VAL A 591 23.40 -20.61 -22.38
N ASP A 592 24.58 -21.14 -22.09
CA ASP A 592 25.08 -22.40 -22.62
C ASP A 592 24.87 -23.54 -21.59
N PHE A 593 24.19 -24.60 -22.01
CA PHE A 593 23.95 -25.80 -21.21
C PHE A 593 24.82 -26.95 -21.75
N PRO A 594 25.76 -27.48 -20.94
CA PRO A 594 26.55 -28.63 -21.35
C PRO A 594 25.68 -29.90 -21.32
N ILE A 595 25.69 -30.63 -22.44
CA ILE A 595 25.08 -31.94 -22.57
C ILE A 595 26.19 -32.99 -22.51
N PRO A 596 26.12 -33.95 -21.57
CA PRO A 596 27.16 -34.95 -21.40
C PRO A 596 27.24 -35.87 -22.62
N ARG A 597 28.44 -36.36 -22.93
CA ARG A 597 28.68 -37.25 -24.08
C ARG A 597 27.80 -38.50 -24.07
N GLU A 598 27.45 -39.01 -22.89
CA GLU A 598 26.59 -40.17 -22.72
C GLU A 598 25.22 -39.94 -23.39
N ALA A 599 24.62 -38.76 -23.20
CA ALA A 599 23.35 -38.39 -23.80
C ALA A 599 23.44 -38.29 -25.33
N VAL A 600 24.56 -37.77 -25.85
CA VAL A 600 24.83 -37.71 -27.29
C VAL A 600 24.99 -39.11 -27.88
N ILE A 601 25.73 -40.00 -27.20
CA ILE A 601 25.98 -41.38 -27.63
C ILE A 601 24.68 -42.18 -27.68
N HIS A 602 23.80 -42.05 -26.67
CA HIS A 602 22.49 -42.71 -26.67
C HIS A 602 21.55 -42.22 -27.79
N GLY A 603 21.81 -41.02 -28.31
CA GLY A 603 21.07 -40.41 -29.42
C GLY A 603 21.62 -40.76 -30.81
N ILE A 604 22.73 -41.50 -30.93
CA ILE A 604 23.31 -41.86 -32.23
C ILE A 604 22.29 -42.53 -33.15
N GLY A 605 22.18 -42.04 -34.39
CA GLY A 605 21.27 -42.55 -35.40
C GLY A 605 19.80 -42.18 -35.16
N LYS A 606 19.51 -41.27 -34.23
CA LYS A 606 18.16 -40.84 -33.86
C LYS A 606 18.01 -39.32 -33.98
N THR A 607 16.75 -38.89 -34.00
CA THR A 607 16.36 -37.49 -33.81
C THR A 607 16.06 -37.23 -32.33
N VAL A 608 16.76 -36.27 -31.73
CA VAL A 608 16.57 -35.85 -30.35
C VAL A 608 15.83 -34.52 -30.31
N SER A 609 14.68 -34.50 -29.64
CA SER A 609 13.90 -33.28 -29.43
C SER A 609 14.45 -32.48 -28.24
N ILE A 610 14.83 -31.22 -28.47
CA ILE A 610 15.44 -30.32 -27.49
C ILE A 610 14.59 -29.06 -27.36
N SER A 611 14.15 -28.74 -26.15
CA SER A 611 13.42 -27.49 -25.87
C SER A 611 13.95 -26.87 -24.58
N PHE A 612 13.56 -25.63 -24.30
CA PHE A 612 13.82 -25.02 -23.00
C PHE A 612 12.58 -24.32 -22.47
N SER A 613 12.47 -24.22 -21.15
CA SER A 613 11.45 -23.43 -20.48
C SER A 613 12.07 -22.23 -19.79
N VAL A 614 11.38 -21.09 -19.88
CA VAL A 614 11.68 -19.87 -19.15
C VAL A 614 10.62 -19.69 -18.08
N VAL A 615 11.06 -19.63 -16.82
CA VAL A 615 10.20 -19.34 -15.67
C VAL A 615 10.60 -17.98 -15.11
N SER A 616 9.67 -17.03 -15.09
CA SER A 616 9.79 -15.78 -14.32
C SER A 616 8.87 -15.83 -13.10
N ARG A 617 8.78 -14.75 -12.31
CA ARG A 617 7.98 -14.75 -11.07
C ARG A 617 6.48 -14.94 -11.29
N CYS A 618 5.97 -14.60 -12.47
CA CYS A 618 4.54 -14.58 -12.76
C CYS A 618 4.14 -15.35 -14.01
N LYS A 619 5.09 -15.86 -14.81
CA LYS A 619 4.81 -16.63 -16.02
C LYS A 619 5.81 -17.76 -16.26
N GLN A 620 5.36 -18.77 -16.98
CA GLN A 620 6.18 -19.85 -17.51
C GLN A 620 5.86 -20.02 -19.00
N GLN A 621 6.91 -20.05 -19.82
CA GLN A 621 6.80 -20.29 -21.26
C GLN A 621 7.78 -21.38 -21.68
N THR A 622 7.45 -22.12 -22.74
CA THR A 622 8.31 -23.17 -23.30
C THR A 622 8.60 -22.85 -24.76
N SER A 623 9.85 -23.01 -25.18
CA SER A 623 10.26 -22.81 -26.57
C SER A 623 9.67 -23.87 -27.50
N PRO A 624 9.60 -23.61 -28.81
CA PRO A 624 9.56 -24.68 -29.80
C PRO A 624 10.73 -25.65 -29.61
N ALA A 625 10.55 -26.90 -30.05
CA ALA A 625 11.61 -27.90 -30.00
C ALA A 625 12.53 -27.82 -31.23
N LEU A 626 13.84 -27.94 -31.00
CA LEU A 626 14.81 -28.33 -32.02
C LEU A 626 14.80 -29.85 -32.12
N GLU A 627 14.43 -30.37 -33.29
CA GLU A 627 14.57 -31.79 -33.61
C GLU A 627 15.98 -32.01 -34.20
N LEU A 628 16.91 -32.46 -33.36
CA LEU A 628 18.33 -32.62 -33.71
C LEU A 628 18.60 -34.04 -34.23
N ASP A 629 19.01 -34.16 -35.49
CA ASP A 629 19.41 -35.41 -36.12
C ASP A 629 20.88 -35.73 -35.82
N ILE A 630 21.14 -36.85 -35.16
CA ILE A 630 22.49 -37.29 -34.80
C ILE A 630 22.95 -38.39 -35.76
N SER A 631 24.02 -38.13 -36.51
CA SER A 631 24.52 -39.06 -37.51
C SER A 631 25.06 -40.37 -36.91
N VAL A 632 25.10 -41.42 -37.72
CA VAL A 632 25.80 -42.67 -37.35
C VAL A 632 27.31 -42.54 -37.59
N PRO A 633 28.16 -43.18 -36.76
CA PRO A 633 29.60 -43.22 -36.97
C PRO A 633 29.98 -43.84 -38.32
N VAL A 634 30.93 -43.22 -39.00
CA VAL A 634 31.46 -43.73 -40.27
C VAL A 634 32.42 -44.92 -40.05
N PRO A 635 32.43 -45.95 -40.92
CA PRO A 635 33.24 -47.16 -40.74
C PRO A 635 34.74 -46.92 -40.52
N MET A 636 35.31 -45.90 -41.15
CA MET A 636 36.75 -45.57 -41.01
C MET A 636 37.17 -45.15 -39.60
N ARG A 637 36.23 -44.83 -38.70
CA ARG A 637 36.48 -44.49 -37.30
C ARG A 637 36.13 -45.63 -36.34
N LEU A 638 35.79 -46.81 -36.87
CA LEU A 638 35.40 -47.98 -36.10
C LEU A 638 36.49 -49.05 -36.19
N PRO A 639 36.86 -49.70 -35.07
CA PRO A 639 37.85 -50.77 -35.09
C PRO A 639 37.31 -52.00 -35.83
N THR A 640 38.19 -52.66 -36.57
CA THR A 640 37.91 -53.98 -37.15
C THR A 640 38.21 -55.05 -36.09
N PRO A 641 37.41 -56.13 -35.96
CA PRO A 641 37.75 -57.25 -35.10
C PRO A 641 39.12 -57.86 -35.45
N VAL A 642 39.80 -58.40 -34.44
CA VAL A 642 41.12 -59.05 -34.57
C VAL A 642 41.02 -60.47 -34.03
N VAL A 643 41.58 -61.44 -34.76
CA VAL A 643 41.69 -62.84 -34.32
C VAL A 643 43.17 -63.17 -34.14
N PRO A 644 43.72 -63.14 -32.91
CA PRO A 644 45.14 -63.38 -32.62
C PRO A 644 45.70 -64.68 -33.21
N GLN A 645 44.87 -65.72 -33.30
CA GLN A 645 45.22 -67.04 -33.81
C GLN A 645 45.27 -67.10 -35.35
N ALA A 646 44.77 -66.09 -36.06
CA ALA A 646 44.91 -66.02 -37.51
C ALA A 646 46.31 -65.51 -37.90
N THR A 647 46.83 -65.96 -39.04
CA THR A 647 48.12 -65.52 -39.57
C THR A 647 47.94 -64.88 -40.94
N PRO A 648 48.09 -63.55 -41.08
CA PRO A 648 48.26 -62.55 -40.01
C PRO A 648 46.95 -62.26 -39.21
N PRO A 649 47.00 -61.81 -37.93
CA PRO A 649 45.84 -61.74 -37.03
C PRO A 649 44.69 -60.78 -37.35
N ALA A 650 44.97 -59.72 -38.11
CA ALA A 650 44.04 -58.61 -38.37
C ALA A 650 43.94 -58.28 -39.87
N VAL A 651 44.33 -59.22 -40.72
CA VAL A 651 44.42 -59.01 -42.18
C VAL A 651 43.33 -59.81 -42.86
N GLN A 652 42.69 -59.20 -43.85
CA GLN A 652 41.69 -59.87 -44.68
C GLN A 652 42.33 -61.10 -45.34
N ASP A 653 41.60 -62.20 -45.30
CA ASP A 653 42.02 -63.51 -45.81
C ASP A 653 43.26 -64.10 -45.11
N GLY A 654 43.57 -63.65 -43.89
CA GLY A 654 44.50 -64.32 -43.00
C GLY A 654 44.06 -65.77 -42.73
N ILE A 655 45.01 -66.65 -42.41
CA ILE A 655 44.73 -68.08 -42.23
C ILE A 655 44.49 -68.37 -40.75
N LEU A 656 43.29 -68.83 -40.40
CA LEU A 656 42.99 -69.40 -39.09
C LEU A 656 43.24 -70.92 -39.16
N ASP A 657 44.46 -71.32 -38.81
CA ASP A 657 44.89 -72.72 -38.82
C ASP A 657 44.48 -73.43 -37.53
N MET A 658 43.47 -74.28 -37.63
CA MET A 658 42.92 -75.03 -36.50
C MET A 658 43.93 -76.05 -35.91
N ALA A 659 45.01 -76.38 -36.62
CA ALA A 659 46.08 -77.23 -36.09
C ALA A 659 47.14 -76.44 -35.28
N ALA A 660 47.20 -75.11 -35.45
CA ALA A 660 48.20 -74.26 -34.80
C ALA A 660 47.86 -73.89 -33.34
N PHE A 661 46.62 -74.15 -32.90
CA PHE A 661 46.18 -73.88 -31.53
C PHE A 661 45.20 -74.95 -31.03
N SER A 662 45.15 -75.12 -29.71
CA SER A 662 44.19 -76.00 -29.03
C SER A 662 43.14 -75.16 -28.29
N GLY A 663 41.92 -75.67 -28.17
CA GLY A 663 40.81 -74.96 -27.55
C GLY A 663 40.18 -73.87 -28.43
N ASP A 664 39.45 -72.96 -27.77
CA ASP A 664 38.72 -71.84 -28.37
C ASP A 664 39.66 -70.76 -28.92
N ALA A 665 39.22 -70.04 -29.96
CA ALA A 665 39.97 -68.91 -30.51
C ALA A 665 39.54 -67.59 -29.86
N ASP A 666 40.44 -66.61 -29.77
CA ASP A 666 40.10 -65.28 -29.26
C ASP A 666 39.60 -64.38 -30.38
N ILE A 667 38.65 -63.50 -30.05
CA ILE A 667 38.29 -62.36 -30.88
C ILE A 667 38.34 -61.08 -30.03
N ILE A 668 39.03 -60.07 -30.55
CA ILE A 668 39.28 -58.81 -29.85
C ILE A 668 38.75 -57.66 -30.69
N VAL A 669 38.03 -56.72 -30.06
CA VAL A 669 37.64 -55.45 -30.66
C VAL A 669 38.19 -54.33 -29.79
N TYR A 670 39.19 -53.63 -30.31
CA TYR A 670 39.88 -52.55 -29.62
C TYR A 670 40.35 -51.48 -30.62
N SER A 671 40.17 -50.22 -30.26
CA SER A 671 40.67 -49.08 -31.03
C SER A 671 41.97 -48.59 -30.41
N GLN A 672 43.08 -48.81 -31.11
CA GLN A 672 44.39 -48.29 -30.69
C GLN A 672 44.41 -46.75 -30.63
N GLU A 673 43.73 -46.09 -31.57
CA GLU A 673 43.66 -44.62 -31.64
C GLU A 673 42.97 -43.98 -30.42
N HIS A 674 41.96 -44.65 -29.86
CA HIS A 674 41.13 -44.10 -28.77
C HIS A 674 41.43 -44.70 -27.40
N GLU A 675 42.41 -45.61 -27.34
CA GLU A 675 42.82 -46.36 -26.14
C GLU A 675 41.64 -46.99 -25.39
N ARG A 676 40.69 -47.56 -26.14
CA ARG A 676 39.45 -48.16 -25.61
C ARG A 676 38.79 -49.08 -26.63
N ALA A 677 37.68 -49.74 -26.28
CA ALA A 677 37.00 -50.65 -27.20
C ALA A 677 36.63 -49.98 -28.53
N TRP A 678 35.98 -48.81 -28.49
CA TRP A 678 35.72 -47.89 -29.61
C TRP A 678 35.43 -46.48 -29.04
N TRP A 679 35.51 -45.43 -29.86
CA TRP A 679 35.49 -44.04 -29.35
C TRP A 679 34.21 -43.69 -28.54
N PHE A 680 33.06 -44.27 -28.90
CA PHE A 680 31.79 -44.10 -28.19
C PHE A 680 31.47 -45.24 -27.20
N ALA A 681 32.46 -46.05 -26.80
CA ALA A 681 32.25 -47.14 -25.86
C ALA A 681 31.74 -46.61 -24.51
N LEU A 682 30.66 -47.22 -24.03
CA LEU A 682 30.03 -46.97 -22.74
C LEU A 682 29.60 -48.30 -22.12
N ALA A 683 29.73 -48.40 -20.79
CA ALA A 683 29.15 -49.52 -20.06
C ALA A 683 27.63 -49.54 -20.27
N GLY A 684 27.05 -50.73 -20.45
CA GLY A 684 25.61 -50.90 -20.72
C GLY A 684 25.21 -50.85 -22.20
N GLN A 685 26.14 -50.66 -23.13
CA GLN A 685 25.85 -50.85 -24.57
C GLN A 685 25.65 -52.33 -24.88
N SER A 686 24.65 -52.69 -25.69
CA SER A 686 24.45 -54.07 -26.14
C SER A 686 25.38 -54.37 -27.31
N VAL A 687 26.09 -55.49 -27.24
CA VAL A 687 27.12 -55.86 -28.20
C VAL A 687 26.90 -57.27 -28.75
N TRP A 688 27.17 -57.43 -30.05
CA TRP A 688 27.20 -58.71 -30.73
C TRP A 688 28.53 -58.89 -31.45
N LEU A 689 29.13 -60.08 -31.32
CA LEU A 689 30.26 -60.52 -32.13
C LEU A 689 29.80 -61.69 -32.98
N LYS A 690 29.35 -61.37 -34.19
CA LYS A 690 28.74 -62.30 -35.13
C LYS A 690 29.80 -62.95 -35.99
N CYS A 691 29.78 -64.27 -36.04
CA CYS A 691 30.69 -65.10 -36.82
C CYS A 691 29.88 -65.79 -37.92
N THR A 692 30.22 -65.60 -39.18
CA THR A 692 29.51 -66.20 -40.32
C THR A 692 30.47 -66.93 -41.25
N GLY A 693 30.31 -68.23 -41.41
CA GLY A 693 31.14 -69.09 -42.24
C GLY A 693 30.32 -70.09 -43.06
N THR A 694 30.99 -71.08 -43.64
CA THR A 694 30.37 -72.16 -44.43
C THR A 694 30.59 -73.50 -43.74
N LYS A 695 29.54 -74.30 -43.52
CA LYS A 695 29.65 -75.66 -42.95
C LYS A 695 30.28 -76.64 -43.93
N LYS A 696 30.74 -77.79 -43.42
CA LYS A 696 31.25 -78.92 -44.22
C LYS A 696 30.28 -79.38 -45.33
N ASP A 697 28.97 -79.27 -45.11
CA ASP A 697 27.92 -79.60 -46.10
C ASP A 697 27.68 -78.50 -47.15
N GLY A 698 28.36 -77.36 -47.06
CA GLY A 698 28.23 -76.21 -47.96
C GLY A 698 27.19 -75.17 -47.56
N THR A 699 26.41 -75.38 -46.49
CA THR A 699 25.40 -74.41 -46.03
C THR A 699 26.03 -73.27 -45.20
N PRO A 700 25.42 -72.07 -45.18
CA PRO A 700 25.90 -70.98 -44.33
C PRO A 700 25.71 -71.34 -42.84
N HIS A 701 26.66 -70.92 -42.01
CA HIS A 701 26.63 -71.07 -40.56
C HIS A 701 26.86 -69.73 -39.88
N THR A 702 25.99 -69.38 -38.95
CA THR A 702 26.14 -68.18 -38.12
C THR A 702 26.07 -68.57 -36.66
N PHE A 703 27.05 -68.11 -35.90
CA PHE A 703 27.11 -68.24 -34.45
C PHE A 703 27.69 -66.95 -33.84
N TYR A 704 27.65 -66.84 -32.52
CA TYR A 704 28.05 -65.62 -31.82
C TYR A 704 29.11 -65.92 -30.76
N ALA A 705 30.18 -65.14 -30.76
CA ALA A 705 31.13 -65.10 -29.64
C ALA A 705 30.57 -64.27 -28.47
N VAL A 706 29.75 -63.28 -28.80
CA VAL A 706 28.96 -62.47 -27.86
C VAL A 706 27.59 -62.23 -28.50
N GLN A 707 26.51 -62.46 -27.76
CA GLN A 707 25.15 -62.34 -28.27
C GLN A 707 24.32 -61.42 -27.36
N GLY A 708 24.11 -60.17 -27.79
CA GLY A 708 23.23 -59.22 -27.10
C GLY A 708 23.62 -58.92 -25.66
N ARG A 709 24.92 -58.98 -25.33
CA ARG A 709 25.41 -58.79 -23.97
C ARG A 709 25.74 -57.32 -23.73
N LEU A 710 25.41 -56.83 -22.54
CA LEU A 710 25.82 -55.51 -22.08
C LEU A 710 27.35 -55.45 -21.90
N LEU A 711 27.95 -54.41 -22.47
CA LEU A 711 29.37 -54.07 -22.34
C LEU A 711 29.65 -53.65 -20.90
N THR A 712 30.67 -54.23 -20.28
CA THR A 712 31.10 -53.82 -18.95
C THR A 712 31.97 -52.57 -19.00
N ALA A 713 32.13 -51.88 -17.86
CA ALA A 713 33.02 -50.72 -17.79
C ALA A 713 34.49 -51.08 -18.12
N GLN A 714 34.95 -52.26 -17.69
CA GLN A 714 36.30 -52.72 -17.97
C GLN A 714 36.50 -53.04 -19.45
N GLU A 715 35.53 -53.65 -20.11
CA GLU A 715 35.58 -53.91 -21.56
C GLU A 715 35.50 -52.61 -22.35
N ALA A 716 34.66 -51.66 -21.94
CA ALA A 716 34.59 -50.34 -22.58
C ALA A 716 35.97 -49.66 -22.59
N SER A 717 36.72 -49.70 -21.47
CA SER A 717 38.05 -49.09 -21.34
C SER A 717 39.19 -49.92 -21.96
N ASN A 718 39.15 -51.26 -21.88
CA ASN A 718 40.31 -52.10 -22.25
C ASN A 718 40.14 -52.84 -23.59
N GLY A 719 38.97 -52.74 -24.22
CA GLY A 719 38.61 -53.55 -25.38
C GLY A 719 37.72 -54.73 -25.02
N LEU A 720 36.88 -55.11 -25.96
CA LEU A 720 36.07 -56.32 -25.85
C LEU A 720 36.91 -57.51 -26.29
N LYS A 721 37.11 -58.46 -25.38
CA LYS A 721 37.73 -59.77 -25.67
C LYS A 721 36.71 -60.86 -25.42
N ALA A 722 36.51 -61.75 -26.39
CA ALA A 722 35.60 -62.88 -26.28
C ALA A 722 36.22 -64.15 -26.87
N LEU A 723 35.64 -65.30 -26.50
CA LEU A 723 36.04 -66.61 -27.00
C LEU A 723 35.09 -67.07 -28.12
N MET A 724 35.68 -67.57 -29.20
CA MET A 724 35.00 -68.24 -30.29
C MET A 724 35.12 -69.74 -30.08
N SER A 725 33.98 -70.40 -29.90
CA SER A 725 33.92 -71.83 -29.60
C SER A 725 34.64 -72.67 -30.66
N ARG A 726 35.53 -73.55 -30.19
CA ARG A 726 36.22 -74.54 -31.02
C ARG A 726 35.23 -75.47 -31.72
N ALA A 727 34.19 -75.90 -31.02
CA ALA A 727 33.17 -76.79 -31.57
C ALA A 727 32.45 -76.15 -32.76
N GLU A 728 32.11 -74.86 -32.67
CA GLU A 728 31.49 -74.10 -33.77
C GLU A 728 32.46 -73.96 -34.96
N LEU A 729 33.73 -73.67 -34.70
CA LEU A 729 34.76 -73.61 -35.73
C LEU A 729 34.98 -74.97 -36.41
N ASP A 730 34.86 -76.09 -35.67
CA ASP A 730 35.03 -77.45 -36.17
C ASP A 730 33.94 -77.88 -37.18
N LEU A 731 32.75 -77.27 -37.12
CA LEU A 731 31.66 -77.47 -38.09
C LEU A 731 31.93 -76.86 -39.47
N LEU A 732 32.84 -75.90 -39.57
CA LEU A 732 33.11 -75.14 -40.78
C LEU A 732 33.91 -75.96 -41.79
N LYS A 733 33.82 -75.64 -43.08
CA LYS A 733 34.49 -76.33 -44.18
C LYS A 733 35.94 -75.85 -44.35
N HIS A 734 36.84 -76.78 -44.64
CA HIS A 734 38.21 -76.44 -45.01
C HIS A 734 38.27 -75.45 -46.20
N ASP A 735 39.19 -74.48 -46.12
CA ASP A 735 39.52 -73.52 -47.16
C ASP A 735 38.36 -72.60 -47.56
N THR A 736 37.47 -72.32 -46.59
CA THR A 736 36.37 -71.37 -46.74
C THR A 736 36.53 -70.17 -45.81
N GLY A 737 35.96 -69.04 -46.22
CA GLY A 737 36.01 -67.81 -45.44
C GLY A 737 35.04 -67.82 -44.25
N ILE A 738 35.50 -67.33 -43.11
CA ILE A 738 34.68 -66.93 -41.97
C ILE A 738 34.81 -65.43 -41.75
N SER A 739 33.68 -64.76 -41.60
CA SER A 739 33.58 -63.31 -41.38
C SER A 739 33.21 -63.02 -39.94
N PHE A 740 33.89 -62.04 -39.34
CA PHE A 740 33.67 -61.56 -37.98
C PHE A 740 33.21 -60.11 -38.01
N THR A 741 32.01 -59.86 -37.49
CA THR A 741 31.39 -58.54 -37.49
C THR A 741 31.02 -58.18 -36.06
N CYS A 742 31.51 -57.02 -35.59
CA CYS A 742 31.04 -56.42 -34.34
C CYS A 742 29.83 -55.53 -34.63
N LEU A 743 28.80 -55.63 -33.80
CA LEU A 743 27.63 -54.75 -33.83
C LEU A 743 27.41 -54.19 -32.43
N VAL A 744 27.14 -52.88 -32.33
CA VAL A 744 26.94 -52.19 -31.05
C VAL A 744 25.71 -51.30 -31.07
N ALA A 745 24.77 -51.51 -30.13
CA ALA A 745 23.65 -50.60 -29.90
C ALA A 745 24.07 -49.50 -28.89
N PRO A 746 24.18 -48.23 -29.31
CA PRO A 746 24.70 -47.14 -28.46
C PRO A 746 23.87 -46.84 -27.21
N ASP A 747 22.59 -47.16 -27.26
CA ASP A 747 21.57 -46.92 -26.23
C ASP A 747 21.28 -48.16 -25.36
N GLY A 748 22.00 -49.26 -25.56
CA GLY A 748 21.73 -50.51 -24.85
C GLY A 748 20.52 -51.27 -25.37
N ASN A 749 19.96 -50.92 -26.53
CA ASN A 749 18.85 -51.66 -27.13
C ASN A 749 19.23 -53.13 -27.35
N GLU A 750 18.32 -54.05 -27.02
CA GLU A 750 18.55 -55.50 -27.13
C GLU A 750 18.33 -56.06 -28.55
N LEU A 751 17.89 -55.22 -29.50
CA LEU A 751 17.67 -55.61 -30.89
C LEU A 751 18.92 -55.34 -31.74
N GLU A 752 19.48 -56.41 -32.32
CA GLU A 752 20.63 -56.35 -33.24
C GLU A 752 20.37 -55.41 -34.43
N SER A 753 19.12 -55.27 -34.88
CA SER A 753 18.76 -54.39 -36.02
C SER A 753 19.01 -52.90 -35.78
N ASN A 754 19.12 -52.49 -34.51
CA ASN A 754 19.37 -51.10 -34.13
C ASN A 754 20.86 -50.82 -33.88
N ALA A 755 21.72 -51.83 -34.05
CA ALA A 755 23.13 -51.75 -33.76
C ALA A 755 23.94 -51.18 -34.93
N ILE A 756 24.97 -50.42 -34.61
CA ILE A 756 25.95 -49.91 -35.57
C ILE A 756 26.87 -51.05 -35.96
N VAL A 757 27.00 -51.27 -37.26
CA VAL A 757 27.85 -52.31 -37.85
C VAL A 757 29.29 -51.80 -37.99
N PHE A 758 30.25 -52.53 -37.42
CA PHE A 758 31.66 -52.22 -37.53
C PHE A 758 32.25 -52.86 -38.80
N PRO A 759 33.41 -52.41 -39.28
CA PRO A 759 34.16 -53.10 -40.33
C PRO A 759 34.33 -54.60 -40.02
N THR A 760 34.16 -55.44 -41.04
CA THR A 760 34.20 -56.90 -40.90
C THR A 760 35.59 -57.45 -41.21
N LEU A 761 36.09 -58.37 -40.38
CA LEU A 761 37.29 -59.16 -40.68
C LEU A 761 36.88 -60.48 -41.32
N ARG A 762 37.39 -60.80 -42.52
CA ARG A 762 37.28 -62.13 -43.12
C ARG A 762 38.61 -62.87 -42.99
N VAL A 763 38.60 -64.12 -42.55
CA VAL A 763 39.77 -65.03 -42.53
C VAL A 763 39.42 -66.35 -43.20
N ILE A 764 40.41 -67.14 -43.60
CA ILE A 764 40.26 -68.47 -44.19
C ILE A 764 40.48 -69.54 -43.13
N ILE A 765 39.53 -70.48 -42.98
CA ILE A 765 39.69 -71.61 -42.07
C ILE A 765 40.51 -72.74 -42.70
N ARG A 766 41.58 -73.15 -42.02
CA ARG A 766 42.36 -74.34 -42.36
C ARG A 766 42.16 -75.42 -41.32
N LYS A 767 41.74 -76.61 -41.77
CA LYS A 767 41.46 -77.77 -40.91
C LYS A 767 42.73 -78.58 -40.67
N PRO A 768 42.81 -79.37 -39.58
CA PRO A 768 43.87 -80.36 -39.43
C PRO A 768 43.79 -81.40 -40.56
N LEU A 769 44.95 -81.92 -40.97
CA LEU A 769 45.04 -83.00 -41.96
C LEU A 769 44.64 -84.32 -41.29
N GLU A 770 43.72 -85.07 -41.91
CA GLU A 770 43.32 -86.41 -41.48
C GLU A 770 43.91 -87.46 -42.42
N CYS A 771 44.63 -88.46 -41.88
CA CYS A 771 45.21 -89.56 -42.65
C CYS A 771 44.49 -90.88 -42.35
N LYS A 772 44.08 -91.60 -43.39
CA LYS A 772 43.41 -92.91 -43.32
C LYS A 772 44.20 -93.97 -44.08
N THR A 773 44.10 -95.22 -43.64
CA THR A 773 44.79 -96.35 -44.27
C THR A 773 43.79 -97.33 -44.88
N GLU A 774 44.10 -97.83 -46.07
CA GLU A 774 43.42 -98.93 -46.77
C GLU A 774 44.43 -100.04 -47.09
N ASP A 775 44.14 -101.25 -46.63
CA ASP A 775 44.97 -102.45 -46.75
C ASP A 775 44.23 -103.62 -47.44
N PHE A 776 43.04 -103.36 -48.00
CA PHE A 776 42.18 -104.31 -48.69
C PHE A 776 41.69 -105.51 -47.86
N GLU A 777 42.01 -105.59 -46.56
CA GLU A 777 41.66 -106.73 -45.72
C GLU A 777 40.14 -106.91 -45.58
N SER A 778 39.40 -105.81 -45.72
CA SER A 778 37.93 -105.80 -45.72
C SER A 778 37.28 -106.38 -46.98
N LEU A 779 38.02 -106.52 -48.08
CA LEU A 779 37.48 -106.99 -49.37
C LEU A 779 37.47 -108.52 -49.51
N PRO A 780 36.50 -109.10 -50.25
CA PRO A 780 36.55 -110.52 -50.61
C PRO A 780 37.66 -110.79 -51.64
N LEU A 781 38.24 -112.00 -51.60
CA LEU A 781 39.12 -112.47 -52.67
C LEU A 781 38.33 -112.63 -53.97
N GLY A 782 38.90 -112.19 -55.09
CA GLY A 782 38.22 -112.26 -56.38
C GLY A 782 39.01 -111.62 -57.51
N ARG A 783 38.81 -112.16 -58.71
CA ARG A 783 39.46 -111.72 -59.95
C ARG A 783 38.42 -111.21 -60.94
N PHE A 784 38.78 -110.20 -61.70
CA PHE A 784 37.91 -109.59 -62.68
C PHE A 784 38.70 -109.05 -63.87
N GLY A 785 38.01 -108.94 -65.02
CA GLY A 785 38.55 -108.34 -66.24
C GLY A 785 38.11 -106.88 -66.40
N GLU A 786 38.47 -106.30 -67.55
CA GLU A 786 38.13 -104.94 -67.95
C GLU A 786 36.66 -104.56 -67.69
N GLY A 787 36.43 -103.32 -67.25
CA GLY A 787 35.12 -102.74 -66.96
C GLY A 787 34.59 -103.02 -65.55
N ASN A 788 35.24 -103.88 -64.77
CA ASN A 788 34.84 -104.19 -63.39
C ASN A 788 35.69 -103.42 -62.36
N SER A 789 35.20 -103.37 -61.11
CA SER A 789 35.83 -102.60 -60.04
C SER A 789 35.73 -103.26 -58.67
N VAL A 790 36.64 -102.90 -57.78
CA VAL A 790 36.52 -103.09 -56.33
C VAL A 790 36.39 -101.74 -55.63
N GLN A 791 35.69 -101.71 -54.51
CA GLN A 791 35.42 -100.48 -53.78
C GLN A 791 35.50 -100.69 -52.28
N THR A 792 36.18 -99.75 -51.63
CA THR A 792 36.25 -99.60 -50.18
C THR A 792 35.64 -98.24 -49.80
N PRO A 793 35.44 -97.94 -48.50
CA PRO A 793 34.99 -96.62 -48.07
C PRO A 793 35.95 -95.49 -48.47
N LEU A 794 37.22 -95.78 -48.75
CA LEU A 794 38.25 -94.78 -49.01
C LEU A 794 38.63 -94.66 -50.50
N MET A 795 38.33 -95.66 -51.32
CA MET A 795 38.63 -95.59 -52.76
C MET A 795 37.87 -96.62 -53.59
N LYS A 796 37.81 -96.39 -54.91
CA LYS A 796 37.32 -97.34 -55.90
C LYS A 796 38.39 -97.60 -56.95
N ILE A 797 38.81 -98.85 -57.12
CA ILE A 797 39.72 -99.28 -58.19
C ILE A 797 38.91 -99.90 -59.32
N THR A 798 39.01 -99.33 -60.52
CA THR A 798 38.36 -99.80 -61.74
C THR A 798 39.43 -100.26 -62.71
N PHE A 799 39.29 -101.49 -63.23
CA PHE A 799 40.10 -101.95 -64.35
C PHE A 799 39.52 -101.33 -65.63
N GLU A 800 40.10 -100.22 -66.06
CA GLU A 800 39.53 -99.32 -67.08
C GLU A 800 39.73 -99.82 -68.50
N ALA A 801 40.92 -100.34 -68.83
CA ALA A 801 41.24 -100.89 -70.15
C ALA A 801 42.42 -101.86 -70.08
N GLY A 802 42.43 -102.93 -70.87
CA GLY A 802 43.61 -103.81 -71.02
C GLY A 802 43.31 -105.29 -71.06
N SER A 803 44.35 -106.12 -71.23
CA SER A 803 44.21 -107.59 -71.25
C SER A 803 44.49 -108.23 -69.89
N GLY A 804 44.00 -109.46 -69.71
CA GLY A 804 44.24 -110.26 -68.50
C GLY A 804 43.23 -110.01 -67.39
N VAL A 805 43.60 -110.38 -66.16
CA VAL A 805 42.77 -110.20 -64.96
C VAL A 805 43.51 -109.39 -63.91
N ALA A 806 42.74 -108.75 -63.03
CA ALA A 806 43.19 -108.03 -61.85
C ALA A 806 42.23 -108.34 -60.69
N GLY A 807 42.61 -108.01 -59.47
CA GLY A 807 41.68 -108.12 -58.33
C GLY A 807 42.37 -108.32 -56.99
N ILE A 808 41.62 -108.84 -56.02
CA ILE A 808 42.09 -109.02 -54.65
C ILE A 808 42.50 -110.48 -54.44
N VAL A 809 43.77 -110.66 -54.07
CA VAL A 809 44.43 -111.97 -53.96
C VAL A 809 45.28 -112.05 -52.70
N THR A 810 45.78 -113.24 -52.41
CA THR A 810 46.72 -113.50 -51.30
C THR A 810 47.89 -114.32 -51.82
N TYR A 811 49.08 -113.71 -51.82
CA TYR A 811 50.34 -114.35 -52.21
C TYR A 811 51.37 -114.45 -51.08
N GLY A 812 51.23 -113.65 -50.02
CA GLY A 812 52.16 -113.60 -48.89
C GLY A 812 51.83 -112.42 -47.97
N ASN A 813 52.74 -112.11 -47.06
CA ASN A 813 52.67 -110.93 -46.20
C ASN A 813 54.10 -110.46 -45.91
N ASP A 814 54.41 -109.22 -46.28
CA ASP A 814 55.69 -108.58 -46.00
C ASP A 814 55.50 -107.07 -45.67
N GLN A 815 56.60 -106.31 -45.66
CA GLN A 815 56.54 -104.87 -45.33
C GLN A 815 55.83 -103.99 -46.38
N PHE A 816 55.51 -104.52 -47.56
CA PHE A 816 54.92 -103.79 -48.67
C PHE A 816 53.52 -104.31 -49.04
N TYR A 817 53.16 -105.55 -48.76
CA TYR A 817 51.79 -106.04 -48.93
C TYR A 817 51.34 -106.88 -47.74
N SER A 818 50.12 -106.61 -47.31
CA SER A 818 49.35 -107.31 -46.30
C SER A 818 48.73 -108.59 -46.88
N GLY A 819 47.99 -109.33 -46.06
CA GLY A 819 47.46 -110.63 -46.42
C GLY A 819 46.61 -110.59 -47.70
N LYS A 820 45.84 -109.52 -47.91
CA LYS A 820 45.14 -109.22 -49.16
C LYS A 820 45.75 -108.02 -49.86
N HIS A 821 45.91 -108.11 -51.17
CA HIS A 821 46.42 -106.98 -51.97
C HIS A 821 45.83 -106.98 -53.37
N PHE A 822 45.91 -105.83 -54.04
CA PHE A 822 45.42 -105.67 -55.39
C PHE A 822 46.48 -106.08 -56.40
N VAL A 823 46.21 -107.16 -57.13
CA VAL A 823 47.06 -107.66 -58.21
C VAL A 823 46.63 -107.11 -59.56
N MET A 824 47.60 -106.82 -60.41
CA MET A 824 47.46 -106.39 -61.79
C MET A 824 48.29 -107.32 -62.69
N CYS A 825 47.82 -107.56 -63.92
CA CYS A 825 48.42 -108.48 -64.89
C CYS A 825 48.70 -109.88 -64.30
N GLU A 826 47.72 -110.46 -63.59
CA GLU A 826 47.97 -111.64 -62.74
C GLU A 826 48.55 -112.84 -63.52
N ASN A 827 49.74 -113.31 -63.12
CA ASN A 827 50.50 -114.41 -63.75
C ASN A 827 50.81 -114.21 -65.25
N GLU A 828 50.75 -112.97 -65.74
CA GLU A 828 50.85 -112.66 -67.15
C GLU A 828 51.86 -111.50 -67.36
N GLY A 829 52.87 -111.75 -68.19
CA GLY A 829 53.91 -110.76 -68.53
C GLY A 829 53.68 -110.10 -69.88
N GLU A 830 54.31 -108.93 -70.09
CA GLU A 830 54.28 -108.18 -71.35
C GLU A 830 52.88 -108.00 -71.99
N GLN A 831 51.86 -107.70 -71.17
CA GLN A 831 50.48 -107.49 -71.60
C GLN A 831 50.37 -106.41 -72.69
N ASN A 832 49.75 -106.76 -73.82
CA ASN A 832 49.45 -105.87 -74.92
C ASN A 832 47.99 -106.05 -75.40
N PRO A 833 47.09 -105.08 -75.16
CA PRO A 833 47.34 -103.79 -74.52
C PRO A 833 47.64 -103.90 -73.01
N PRO A 834 48.44 -102.95 -72.44
CA PRO A 834 48.68 -102.83 -71.00
C PRO A 834 47.39 -102.70 -70.19
N GLN A 835 47.42 -103.07 -68.92
CA GLN A 835 46.34 -102.78 -67.99
C GLN A 835 46.41 -101.35 -67.49
N LEU A 836 45.30 -100.62 -67.63
CA LEU A 836 45.06 -99.32 -67.05
C LEU A 836 44.05 -99.47 -65.91
N HIS A 837 44.46 -99.09 -64.70
CA HIS A 837 43.62 -99.10 -63.51
C HIS A 837 43.38 -97.67 -63.06
N ARG A 838 42.11 -97.30 -62.89
CA ARG A 838 41.70 -96.00 -62.36
C ARG A 838 41.30 -96.13 -60.89
N ILE A 839 41.82 -95.25 -60.05
CA ILE A 839 41.55 -95.22 -58.62
C ILE A 839 40.91 -93.88 -58.29
N ASP A 840 39.62 -93.89 -57.95
CA ASP A 840 38.85 -92.72 -57.58
C ASP A 840 38.78 -92.58 -56.05
N PHE A 841 39.03 -91.37 -55.53
CA PHE A 841 38.97 -91.06 -54.10
C PHE A 841 37.70 -90.27 -53.76
N PRO A 842 36.96 -90.63 -52.70
CA PRO A 842 35.80 -89.87 -52.23
C PRO A 842 36.16 -88.48 -51.69
N HIS A 843 37.40 -88.29 -51.25
CA HIS A 843 37.94 -87.01 -50.78
C HIS A 843 39.15 -86.62 -51.64
N ALA A 844 39.27 -85.33 -51.94
CA ALA A 844 40.45 -84.82 -52.63
C ALA A 844 41.65 -84.87 -51.67
N LEU A 845 42.67 -85.64 -52.02
CA LEU A 845 43.82 -85.93 -51.16
C LEU A 845 44.90 -84.87 -51.30
N GLU A 846 45.51 -84.47 -50.20
CA GLU A 846 46.71 -83.62 -50.19
C GLU A 846 48.00 -84.44 -50.16
N SER A 847 47.91 -85.69 -49.70
CA SER A 847 48.99 -86.64 -49.90
C SER A 847 48.47 -88.07 -49.99
N ILE A 848 49.20 -88.88 -50.71
CA ILE A 848 48.97 -90.30 -50.84
C ILE A 848 50.30 -91.04 -50.81
N ARG A 849 50.28 -92.19 -50.14
CA ARG A 849 51.38 -93.13 -50.13
C ARG A 849 50.80 -94.53 -50.26
N PHE A 850 51.37 -95.37 -51.09
CA PHE A 850 51.02 -96.79 -51.15
C PHE A 850 52.24 -97.61 -51.51
N ALA A 851 52.20 -98.88 -51.17
CA ALA A 851 53.26 -99.81 -51.50
C ALA A 851 52.98 -100.45 -52.87
N TRP A 852 54.02 -100.57 -53.67
CA TRP A 852 54.01 -101.32 -54.93
C TRP A 852 55.01 -102.45 -54.81
N SER A 853 54.54 -103.67 -54.93
CA SER A 853 55.33 -104.88 -54.81
C SER A 853 55.40 -105.65 -56.10
N TRP A 854 56.56 -106.24 -56.35
CA TRP A 854 56.78 -107.13 -57.49
C TRP A 854 56.47 -106.50 -58.85
N LYS A 855 57.03 -105.32 -59.16
CA LYS A 855 56.84 -104.64 -60.44
C LYS A 855 57.82 -105.15 -61.49
N GLN A 856 57.32 -105.83 -62.51
CA GLN A 856 58.10 -106.24 -63.69
C GLN A 856 57.68 -105.34 -64.88
N ALA A 857 58.62 -104.91 -65.72
CA ALA A 857 58.40 -103.96 -66.83
C ALA A 857 57.99 -102.51 -66.43
N PRO A 858 58.17 -101.51 -67.32
CA PRO A 858 57.81 -100.12 -67.06
C PRO A 858 56.33 -99.94 -66.69
N ALA A 859 56.07 -99.10 -65.70
CA ALA A 859 54.73 -98.73 -65.26
C ALA A 859 54.64 -97.24 -64.93
N THR A 860 53.44 -96.68 -64.99
CA THR A 860 53.20 -95.25 -64.76
C THR A 860 52.09 -95.06 -63.73
N VAL A 861 52.31 -94.16 -62.76
CA VAL A 861 51.23 -93.58 -61.94
C VAL A 861 50.99 -92.15 -62.38
N THR A 862 49.74 -91.79 -62.65
CA THR A 862 49.38 -90.39 -62.93
C THR A 862 48.31 -89.93 -61.96
N PHE A 863 48.55 -88.81 -61.26
CA PHE A 863 47.62 -88.18 -60.33
C PHE A 863 46.89 -87.04 -60.99
N TYR A 864 45.59 -86.92 -60.75
CA TYR A 864 44.72 -85.94 -61.40
C TYR A 864 43.95 -85.13 -60.38
N ASN A 865 43.71 -83.86 -60.72
CA ASN A 865 42.81 -83.00 -59.97
C ASN A 865 41.34 -83.25 -60.35
N GLN A 866 40.42 -82.60 -59.64
CA GLN A 866 38.98 -82.78 -59.88
C GLN A 866 38.52 -82.38 -61.28
N ALA A 867 39.21 -81.45 -61.94
CA ALA A 867 38.92 -81.02 -63.31
C ALA A 867 39.50 -81.96 -64.39
N GLY A 868 40.20 -83.03 -64.00
CA GLY A 868 40.87 -83.97 -64.89
C GLY A 868 42.24 -83.50 -65.42
N GLY A 869 42.78 -82.41 -64.88
CA GLY A 869 44.15 -81.98 -65.15
C GLY A 869 45.16 -82.86 -64.42
N VAL A 870 46.27 -83.19 -65.10
CA VAL A 870 47.39 -83.95 -64.50
C VAL A 870 48.09 -83.07 -63.46
N ILE A 871 48.17 -83.55 -62.23
CA ILE A 871 48.95 -82.94 -61.14
C ILE A 871 50.41 -83.38 -61.29
N THR A 872 50.64 -84.70 -61.39
CA THR A 872 51.97 -85.29 -61.48
C THR A 872 51.89 -86.64 -62.15
N LYS A 873 52.88 -86.95 -62.99
CA LYS A 873 53.09 -88.27 -63.61
C LYS A 873 54.40 -88.84 -63.08
N LEU A 874 54.35 -90.04 -62.53
CA LEU A 874 55.50 -90.79 -62.04
C LEU A 874 55.71 -92.01 -62.93
N ASP A 875 56.82 -92.02 -63.65
CA ASP A 875 57.24 -93.13 -64.51
C ASP A 875 58.26 -94.01 -63.76
N TYR A 876 58.04 -95.33 -63.81
CA TYR A 876 58.86 -96.34 -63.14
C TYR A 876 59.39 -97.33 -64.18
N ASP A 877 60.50 -96.97 -64.83
CA ASP A 877 61.07 -97.70 -65.97
C ASP A 877 61.79 -99.00 -65.58
N ASP A 878 62.43 -99.02 -64.40
CA ASP A 878 63.25 -100.14 -63.93
C ASP A 878 62.41 -101.31 -63.38
N ASP A 879 62.96 -102.52 -63.32
CA ASP A 879 62.33 -103.69 -62.68
C ASP A 879 62.56 -103.69 -61.16
N TRP A 880 61.49 -103.81 -60.36
CA TRP A 880 61.56 -103.75 -58.89
C TRP A 880 60.81 -104.89 -58.24
N ARG A 881 61.52 -106.00 -58.01
CA ARG A 881 60.97 -107.23 -57.41
C ARG A 881 60.97 -107.23 -55.88
N GLY A 882 61.67 -106.29 -55.23
CA GLY A 882 61.76 -106.20 -53.77
C GLY A 882 60.68 -105.34 -53.09
N GLY A 883 59.79 -104.71 -53.86
CA GLY A 883 58.80 -103.75 -53.38
C GLY A 883 59.37 -102.37 -53.04
N PHE A 884 58.54 -101.34 -53.16
CA PHE A 884 58.88 -99.94 -52.85
C PHE A 884 57.62 -99.12 -52.49
N TRP A 885 57.81 -97.92 -51.95
CA TRP A 885 56.72 -97.00 -51.63
C TRP A 885 56.59 -95.93 -52.71
N VAL A 886 55.40 -95.81 -53.29
CA VAL A 886 54.97 -94.62 -54.03
C VAL A 886 54.52 -93.60 -53.00
N LYS A 887 55.04 -92.37 -53.08
CA LYS A 887 54.65 -91.25 -52.21
C LYS A 887 54.46 -90.00 -53.06
N HIS A 888 53.36 -89.30 -52.86
CA HIS A 888 53.11 -88.01 -53.45
C HIS A 888 52.43 -87.08 -52.44
N VAL A 889 52.94 -85.86 -52.34
CA VAL A 889 52.36 -84.76 -51.55
C VAL A 889 52.11 -83.63 -52.53
N THR A 890 50.91 -83.08 -52.52
CA THR A 890 50.54 -82.00 -53.42
C THR A 890 51.08 -80.66 -52.93
N GLU A 891 51.24 -79.72 -53.85
CA GLU A 891 51.50 -78.33 -53.48
C GLU A 891 50.24 -77.71 -52.84
N PRO A 892 50.40 -76.78 -51.88
CA PRO A 892 49.26 -76.09 -51.27
C PRO A 892 48.29 -75.53 -52.34
N GLY A 893 46.99 -75.84 -52.21
CA GLY A 893 45.96 -75.42 -53.16
C GLY A 893 45.73 -76.39 -54.33
N THR A 894 46.46 -77.51 -54.40
CA THR A 894 46.19 -78.62 -55.32
C THR A 894 45.84 -79.89 -54.54
N ALA A 895 44.93 -80.71 -55.07
CA ALA A 895 44.49 -81.95 -54.42
C ALA A 895 44.17 -83.04 -55.44
N ILE A 896 44.51 -84.28 -55.09
CA ILE A 896 44.35 -85.48 -55.90
C ILE A 896 42.90 -85.96 -55.78
N ALA A 897 42.13 -85.89 -56.86
CA ALA A 897 40.77 -86.42 -56.89
C ALA A 897 40.74 -87.90 -57.30
N TRP A 898 41.62 -88.30 -58.20
CA TRP A 898 41.76 -89.68 -58.68
C TRP A 898 43.16 -89.88 -59.27
N MET A 899 43.54 -91.12 -59.49
CA MET A 899 44.80 -91.48 -60.13
C MET A 899 44.64 -92.67 -61.07
N THR A 900 45.60 -92.87 -61.98
CA THR A 900 45.67 -94.05 -62.83
C THR A 900 47.00 -94.76 -62.66
N ILE A 901 46.96 -96.09 -62.73
CA ILE A 901 48.12 -96.95 -62.77
C ILE A 901 48.10 -97.70 -64.11
N LEU A 902 49.07 -97.43 -64.97
CA LEU A 902 49.29 -98.14 -66.23
C LEU A 902 50.42 -99.15 -66.03
N VAL A 903 50.15 -100.43 -66.25
CA VAL A 903 51.09 -101.52 -65.98
C VAL A 903 51.04 -102.58 -67.09
N ARG A 904 52.20 -103.17 -67.41
CA ARG A 904 52.38 -104.14 -68.50
C ARG A 904 52.71 -105.55 -68.04
N ASP A 905 53.00 -105.73 -66.77
CA ASP A 905 53.43 -107.02 -66.23
C ASP A 905 52.87 -107.19 -64.83
N TYR A 906 53.05 -108.39 -64.32
CA TYR A 906 52.62 -108.80 -63.01
C TYR A 906 53.07 -107.79 -61.93
N SER A 907 52.12 -107.34 -61.10
CA SER A 907 52.34 -106.30 -60.09
C SER A 907 51.31 -106.36 -58.96
N PHE A 908 51.72 -105.95 -57.76
CA PHE A 908 50.85 -105.80 -56.60
C PHE A 908 50.90 -104.38 -56.06
N ILE A 909 49.77 -103.86 -55.59
CA ILE A 909 49.71 -102.63 -54.80
C ILE A 909 48.91 -102.85 -53.52
N ASP A 910 49.31 -102.17 -52.45
CA ASP A 910 48.70 -102.30 -51.14
C ASP A 910 49.06 -101.14 -50.19
N ASN A 911 48.53 -101.14 -48.96
CA ASN A 911 48.91 -100.27 -47.85
C ASN A 911 48.80 -98.76 -48.20
N PHE A 912 47.64 -98.35 -48.70
CA PHE A 912 47.34 -96.98 -49.06
C PHE A 912 47.13 -96.11 -47.82
N GLU A 913 48.02 -95.14 -47.58
CA GLU A 913 47.87 -94.04 -46.64
C GLU A 913 47.44 -92.79 -47.40
N MET A 914 46.22 -92.31 -47.14
CA MET A 914 45.58 -91.20 -47.84
C MET A 914 45.25 -90.08 -46.85
N CYS A 915 45.79 -88.89 -47.08
CA CYS A 915 45.59 -87.74 -46.20
C CYS A 915 44.79 -86.62 -46.89
N TYR A 916 43.76 -86.11 -46.21
CA TYR A 916 42.86 -85.08 -46.73
C TYR A 916 42.30 -84.20 -45.59
N ARG A 917 41.63 -83.10 -45.95
CA ARG A 917 40.92 -82.21 -45.02
C ARG A 917 39.44 -82.17 -45.35
N VAL A 918 38.58 -82.07 -44.34
CA VAL A 918 37.11 -82.08 -44.46
C VAL A 918 36.51 -80.73 -44.11
#